data_AF-A0A932TQA8-F1
#
_entry.id   AF-A0A932TQA8-F1
#
_cell.length_a   1.000
_cell.length_b   1.000
_cell.length_c   1.000
_cell.angle_alpha   90.00
_cell.angle_beta   90.00
_cell.angle_gamma   90.00
#
_symmetry.space_group_name_H-M   'P 1'
#
loop_
_entity.id
_entity.type
_entity.pdbx_description
1 polymer ?
#
loop_
_entity_poly.entity_id
_entity_poly.type
_entity_poly.pdbx_seq_one_letter_code
_entity_poly.pdbx_strand_id
1 'polypeptide(L)'
;MVHASWAPWHKESYDHFLNAALPELLAERLPLAGYQVEDTGPNACQVRIALAAPSGEVAVGYPEIPRPDEEGLFYFSGKARVVVPTAAHEDLATAEIRCVGEQILALFRERLGEAPKDLPWEASLARSWLPLDAWVLGFLRETAQWLDDTNALSRITHLRRLIVPERQRVVTPGQFGRVCPFETPEGPNIGRAFSIAVGAAIRDGMLVVLDESPEAALGVTASMVPFLEQNDPNRQLMGVNMMRQAMPPAGPQPEVVGTGREGIADPVTAEAEPALVQTGREPDVPGIWFGRNLLTAFVSLGAETYEDGIVLSESCAARLGHPKPIEPGDKLSNRHGTKGVVSRILRDDEMPRLPDGTPVEMVFSFIGLHTRQNFGQIREALTGRIARAEGCPAIVPPFHAPTEAELRERLARAGLPEDGMERLTPGRGGPAMERRSMVGWVYWLRNVHVASEKIHATVQGGRPQRQSLLDYQALRAAGAVETIREQFNTRAAEREGADALAARAAAGPITQAPPPAPAFAEMVKRLAVGGVRAELADGRLAFRLAPPEGDVIRLARPVPHPWLRGHELDAVGATIEGAERAALIQANDRLRRTLDSGAPSVLAERAAADLETRAREFLASLLRPEHLRPHAAVLFSARSVVAPGYDLGIDQVGIPEEMAWTLFGPLVARELGSEDEVRARTPRAARALDEAMARSWVVVNRAPSLSSTSFVASHPVRRPENAIRLHPAVCPLLNADFDGDQVAVFLPLTEAGQREAGERISLAGHLRRDPAVVALVYPRCEALWGLAWLSRAPGGQEEIAHLAGTDVPMPEGFLTADALTGALTRLLEREGASPVLAAVERLQARGFEVARHSGASMSPFPGESLARPPQPESAAPEAWSAYAEELADALAARSDIDSPDLGPQLLAVKSGARGQIGQLAILLGGRGWLPDASGRVVPIRHGWPEGLTPEELFAQVAVARTRLGEMHVEMDAAFRGEGRQAPMGFGALARAMRATDPGAIFARAAAAGEVDPLADPDSRLFVGLALE
;
A
#
# COMPACT_ATOMS: atom_id res chain seq x y z
N MET A 1 9.33 17.22 34.79
CA MET A 1 8.01 16.67 35.14
C MET A 1 8.10 15.16 34.98
N VAL A 2 7.66 14.38 35.96
CA VAL A 2 7.57 12.91 35.83
C VAL A 2 6.74 12.62 34.57
N HIS A 3 7.27 11.86 33.61
CA HIS A 3 6.57 11.55 32.36
C HIS A 3 5.20 10.94 32.68
N ALA A 4 4.13 11.72 32.51
CA ALA A 4 2.78 11.18 32.56
C ALA A 4 2.61 10.23 31.36
N SER A 5 2.09 9.03 31.61
CA SER A 5 1.79 8.06 30.55
C SER A 5 0.93 8.70 29.47
N TRP A 6 1.24 8.44 28.20
CA TRP A 6 0.46 8.94 27.05
C TRP A 6 -0.91 8.27 26.92
N ALA A 7 -1.12 7.15 27.61
CA ALA A 7 -2.32 6.33 27.53
C ALA A 7 -2.56 5.61 28.88
N PRO A 8 -2.82 6.35 29.98
CA PRO A 8 -2.91 5.78 31.33
C PRO A 8 -4.04 4.75 31.46
N TRP A 9 -5.07 4.86 30.62
CA TRP A 9 -6.24 3.98 30.60
C TRP A 9 -5.90 2.50 30.41
N HIS A 10 -4.75 2.15 29.82
CA HIS A 10 -4.34 0.74 29.68
C HIS A 10 -4.05 0.11 31.04
N LYS A 11 -3.22 0.79 31.84
CA LYS A 11 -2.83 0.33 33.18
C LYS A 11 -4.00 0.45 34.15
N GLU A 12 -4.71 1.58 34.12
CA GLU A 12 -5.89 1.82 34.96
C GLU A 12 -6.98 0.75 34.72
N SER A 13 -7.29 0.43 33.46
CA SER A 13 -8.24 -0.63 33.11
C SER A 13 -7.79 -2.00 33.60
N TYR A 14 -6.53 -2.38 33.41
CA TYR A 14 -6.01 -3.67 33.87
C TYR A 14 -6.07 -3.78 35.40
N ASP A 15 -5.65 -2.73 36.11
CA ASP A 15 -5.67 -2.71 37.57
C ASP A 15 -7.10 -2.73 38.11
N HIS A 16 -8.06 -2.06 37.46
CA HIS A 16 -9.48 -2.15 37.81
C HIS A 16 -10.03 -3.57 37.60
N PHE A 17 -9.70 -4.20 36.47
CA PHE A 17 -10.07 -5.60 36.21
C PHE A 17 -9.55 -6.52 37.32
N LEU A 18 -8.25 -6.44 37.64
CA LEU A 18 -7.59 -7.37 38.54
C LEU A 18 -8.04 -7.18 39.99
N ASN A 19 -8.28 -5.95 40.42
CA ASN A 19 -8.54 -5.64 41.84
C ASN A 19 -10.03 -5.50 42.19
N ALA A 20 -10.91 -5.23 41.23
CA ALA A 20 -12.34 -5.03 41.47
C ALA A 20 -13.22 -5.95 40.61
N ALA A 21 -13.11 -5.89 39.29
CA ALA A 21 -14.10 -6.55 38.43
C ALA A 21 -13.98 -8.09 38.43
N LEU A 22 -12.77 -8.63 38.48
CA LEU A 22 -12.54 -10.08 38.56
C LEU A 22 -13.07 -10.69 39.87
N PRO A 23 -12.72 -10.18 41.08
CA PRO A 23 -13.29 -10.73 42.32
C PRO A 23 -14.81 -10.62 42.40
N GLU A 24 -15.42 -9.56 41.86
CA GLU A 24 -16.88 -9.44 41.76
C GLU A 24 -17.49 -10.54 40.88
N LEU A 25 -16.94 -10.75 39.67
CA LEU A 25 -17.40 -11.82 38.77
C LEU A 25 -17.23 -13.20 39.40
N LEU A 26 -16.11 -13.44 40.09
CA LEU A 26 -15.86 -14.70 40.78
C LEU A 26 -16.85 -14.92 41.92
N ALA A 27 -17.19 -13.88 42.69
CA ALA A 27 -18.20 -13.97 43.76
C ALA A 27 -19.61 -14.21 43.22
N GLU A 28 -19.93 -13.72 42.02
CA GLU A 28 -21.21 -13.99 41.34
C GLU A 28 -21.32 -15.46 40.91
N ARG A 29 -20.22 -16.06 40.44
CA ARG A 29 -20.24 -17.37 39.76
C ARG A 29 -19.76 -18.55 40.63
N LEU A 30 -19.01 -18.26 41.70
CA LEU A 30 -18.34 -19.24 42.56
C LEU A 30 -18.56 -18.89 44.05
N PRO A 31 -18.47 -19.86 44.98
CA PRO A 31 -18.54 -19.59 46.42
C PRO A 31 -17.23 -18.98 46.93
N LEU A 32 -16.94 -17.74 46.53
CA LEU A 32 -15.70 -17.03 46.84
C LEU A 32 -15.59 -16.75 48.35
N ALA A 33 -14.56 -17.29 49.00
CA ALA A 33 -14.23 -17.06 50.40
C ALA A 33 -13.08 -16.06 50.59
N GLY A 34 -12.19 -15.93 49.59
CA GLY A 34 -11.08 -15.00 49.65
C GLY A 34 -10.44 -14.74 48.29
N TYR A 35 -9.89 -13.54 48.12
CA TYR A 35 -9.18 -13.11 46.91
C TYR A 35 -8.02 -12.20 47.33
N GLN A 36 -6.81 -12.51 46.85
CA GLN A 36 -5.60 -11.74 47.14
C GLN A 36 -4.76 -11.60 45.88
N VAL A 37 -4.18 -10.42 45.70
CA VAL A 37 -3.21 -10.10 44.65
C VAL A 37 -1.92 -9.66 45.33
N GLU A 38 -0.80 -10.24 44.93
CA GLU A 38 0.53 -9.93 45.47
C GLU A 38 1.49 -9.69 44.30
N ASP A 39 2.20 -8.56 44.30
CA ASP A 39 3.13 -8.24 43.23
C ASP A 39 4.39 -9.11 43.31
N THR A 40 4.71 -9.83 42.23
CA THR A 40 5.87 -10.74 42.15
C THR A 40 6.99 -10.18 41.29
N GLY A 41 6.77 -9.06 40.63
CA GLY A 41 7.76 -8.32 39.83
C GLY A 41 7.13 -7.14 39.07
N PRO A 42 7.90 -6.42 38.24
CA PRO A 42 7.39 -5.26 37.51
C PRO A 42 6.32 -5.61 36.46
N ASN A 43 6.35 -6.83 35.92
CA ASN A 43 5.50 -7.26 34.81
C ASN A 43 4.68 -8.53 35.13
N ALA A 44 4.57 -8.90 36.41
CA ALA A 44 3.83 -10.07 36.84
C ALA A 44 3.31 -9.93 38.27
N CYS A 45 2.18 -10.57 38.54
CA CYS A 45 1.61 -10.68 39.88
C CYS A 45 1.21 -12.13 40.19
N GLN A 46 1.13 -12.45 41.46
CA GLN A 46 0.49 -13.65 41.98
C GLN A 46 -0.95 -13.35 42.39
N VAL A 47 -1.89 -14.19 41.97
CA VAL A 47 -3.28 -14.16 42.44
C VAL A 47 -3.57 -15.41 43.26
N ARG A 48 -4.19 -15.26 44.43
CA ARG A 48 -4.65 -16.37 45.28
C ARG A 48 -6.16 -16.27 45.48
N ILE A 49 -6.86 -17.36 45.24
CA ILE A 49 -8.32 -17.46 45.30
C ILE A 49 -8.68 -18.57 46.29
N ALA A 50 -9.53 -18.27 47.26
CA ALA A 50 -10.08 -19.24 48.20
C ALA A 50 -11.57 -19.45 47.92
N LEU A 51 -12.01 -20.70 47.81
CA LEU A 51 -13.40 -21.10 47.62
C LEU A 51 -13.92 -21.82 48.87
N ALA A 52 -15.15 -21.52 49.28
CA ALA A 52 -15.81 -22.24 50.37
C ALA A 52 -16.27 -23.63 49.90
N ALA A 53 -15.89 -24.67 50.65
CA ALA A 53 -16.31 -26.05 50.41
C ALA A 53 -16.87 -26.69 51.70
N PRO A 54 -17.69 -27.76 51.60
CA PRO A 54 -18.18 -28.50 52.77
C PRO A 54 -17.06 -29.06 53.67
N SER A 55 -15.86 -29.27 53.12
CA SER A 55 -14.66 -29.79 53.80
C SER A 55 -13.73 -28.71 54.37
N GLY A 56 -14.02 -27.41 54.16
CA GLY A 56 -13.18 -26.27 54.52
C GLY A 56 -12.88 -25.35 53.32
N GLU A 57 -12.09 -24.30 53.53
CA GLU A 57 -11.66 -23.40 52.44
C GLU A 57 -10.59 -24.07 51.56
N VAL A 58 -10.76 -23.99 50.24
CA VAL A 58 -9.80 -24.48 49.25
C VAL A 58 -9.14 -23.30 48.56
N ALA A 59 -7.83 -23.14 48.77
CA ALA A 59 -7.04 -22.08 48.15
C ALA A 59 -6.30 -22.57 46.91
N VAL A 60 -6.33 -21.77 45.85
CA VAL A 60 -5.57 -21.96 44.60
C VAL A 60 -4.78 -20.69 44.30
N GLY A 61 -3.49 -20.83 44.03
CA GLY A 61 -2.60 -19.73 43.65
C GLY A 61 -2.16 -19.80 42.20
N TYR A 62 -2.08 -18.65 41.54
CA TYR A 62 -1.58 -18.42 40.18
C TYR A 62 -0.34 -17.53 40.28
N PRO A 63 0.88 -18.09 40.20
CA PRO A 63 2.09 -17.39 40.62
C PRO A 63 2.61 -16.34 39.62
N GLU A 64 2.26 -16.46 38.34
CA GLU A 64 2.83 -15.65 37.26
C GLU A 64 1.76 -15.17 36.27
N ILE A 65 0.87 -14.30 36.72
CA ILE A 65 -0.07 -13.62 35.81
C ILE A 65 0.64 -12.40 35.21
N PRO A 66 0.74 -12.26 33.88
CA PRO A 66 1.35 -11.09 33.25
C PRO A 66 0.62 -9.81 33.64
N ARG A 67 1.36 -8.75 33.95
CA ARG A 67 0.84 -7.42 34.27
C ARG A 67 1.46 -6.38 33.35
N PRO A 68 0.71 -5.38 32.87
CA PRO A 68 1.30 -4.29 32.09
C PRO A 68 2.10 -3.34 32.98
N ASP A 69 3.10 -2.68 32.41
CA ASP A 69 3.81 -1.57 33.06
C ASP A 69 2.95 -0.29 33.13
N GLU A 70 3.54 0.80 33.62
CA GLU A 70 2.86 2.11 33.75
C GLU A 70 2.48 2.75 32.41
N GLU A 71 3.05 2.29 31.29
CA GLU A 71 2.66 2.69 29.93
C GLU A 71 1.57 1.77 29.33
N GLY A 72 1.19 0.70 30.03
CA GLY A 72 0.22 -0.27 29.55
C GLY A 72 0.82 -1.42 28.74
N LEU A 73 2.13 -1.66 28.81
CA LEU A 73 2.83 -2.64 27.98
C LEU A 73 3.06 -3.98 28.69
N PHE A 74 2.79 -5.06 27.96
CA PHE A 74 3.10 -6.43 28.37
C PHE A 74 4.40 -6.89 27.72
N TYR A 75 5.19 -7.72 28.40
CA TYR A 75 6.48 -8.18 27.90
C TYR A 75 6.51 -9.69 27.69
N PHE A 76 6.87 -10.11 26.48
CA PHE A 76 7.04 -11.51 26.11
C PHE A 76 8.42 -11.71 25.50
N SER A 77 9.25 -12.53 26.14
CA SER A 77 10.64 -12.76 25.70
C SER A 77 11.42 -11.46 25.48
N GLY A 78 11.25 -10.48 26.39
CA GLY A 78 11.91 -9.17 26.34
C GLY A 78 11.29 -8.15 25.38
N LYS A 79 10.29 -8.54 24.58
CA LYS A 79 9.64 -7.66 23.60
C LYS A 79 8.29 -7.15 24.09
N ALA A 80 8.04 -5.86 23.88
CA ALA A 80 6.82 -5.19 24.32
C ALA A 80 5.62 -5.44 23.40
N ARG A 81 4.44 -5.63 24.00
CA ARG A 81 3.15 -5.77 23.33
C ARG A 81 2.11 -4.89 24.01
N VAL A 82 1.13 -4.41 23.26
CA VAL A 82 0.01 -3.61 23.75
C VAL A 82 -1.31 -4.23 23.33
N VAL A 83 -2.31 -4.22 24.22
CA VAL A 83 -3.69 -4.58 23.87
C VAL A 83 -4.41 -3.30 23.47
N VAL A 84 -4.78 -3.20 22.19
CA VAL A 84 -5.41 -2.00 21.64
C VAL A 84 -6.89 -1.95 22.08
N PRO A 85 -7.38 -0.81 22.61
CA PRO A 85 -8.78 -0.61 22.95
C PRO A 85 -9.71 -0.84 21.76
N THR A 86 -10.89 -1.38 22.04
CA THR A 86 -11.94 -1.59 21.04
C THR A 86 -13.19 -0.78 21.37
N ALA A 87 -13.84 -0.22 20.36
CA ALA A 87 -15.14 0.43 20.50
C ALA A 87 -16.25 -0.50 19.99
N ALA A 88 -17.40 -0.49 20.67
CA ALA A 88 -18.55 -1.33 20.30
C ALA A 88 -19.16 -0.97 18.93
N HIS A 89 -19.05 0.28 18.49
CA HIS A 89 -19.51 0.77 17.18
C HIS A 89 -18.82 2.10 16.81
N GLU A 90 -19.00 2.57 15.57
CA GLU A 90 -18.30 3.75 15.03
C GLU A 90 -18.79 5.11 15.55
N ASP A 91 -19.98 5.20 16.15
CA ASP A 91 -20.42 6.43 16.84
C ASP A 91 -19.76 6.55 18.21
N LEU A 92 -18.57 7.16 18.24
CA LEU A 92 -17.71 7.20 19.43
C LEU A 92 -18.26 8.10 20.54
N ALA A 93 -19.33 8.85 20.32
CA ALA A 93 -19.97 9.63 21.37
C ALA A 93 -20.75 8.75 22.36
N THR A 94 -21.27 7.62 21.88
CA THR A 94 -22.09 6.70 22.69
C THR A 94 -21.50 5.30 22.78
N ALA A 95 -20.39 5.02 22.09
CA ALA A 95 -19.77 3.71 22.09
C ALA A 95 -19.13 3.37 23.44
N GLU A 96 -19.43 2.17 23.96
CA GLU A 96 -18.64 1.54 25.01
C GLU A 96 -17.24 1.24 24.45
N ILE A 97 -16.21 1.66 25.19
CA ILE A 97 -14.80 1.44 24.90
C ILE A 97 -14.27 0.40 25.87
N ARG A 98 -13.75 -0.70 25.33
CA ARG A 98 -13.15 -1.80 26.09
C ARG A 98 -11.64 -1.74 25.98
N CYS A 99 -10.98 -1.35 27.06
CA CYS A 99 -9.53 -1.47 27.21
C CYS A 99 -9.18 -2.92 27.60
N VAL A 100 -7.91 -3.15 27.94
CA VAL A 100 -7.41 -4.52 28.20
C VAL A 100 -8.17 -5.23 29.33
N GLY A 101 -8.50 -4.52 30.42
CA GLY A 101 -9.21 -5.08 31.56
C GLY A 101 -10.64 -5.49 31.21
N GLU A 102 -11.38 -4.64 30.50
CA GLU A 102 -12.76 -4.95 30.08
C GLU A 102 -12.79 -6.08 29.04
N GLN A 103 -11.81 -6.14 28.14
CA GLN A 103 -11.68 -7.23 27.15
C GLN A 103 -11.40 -8.57 27.83
N ILE A 104 -10.48 -8.61 28.81
CA ILE A 104 -10.23 -9.82 29.60
C ILE A 104 -11.48 -10.18 30.41
N LEU A 105 -12.13 -9.22 31.07
CA LEU A 105 -13.35 -9.48 31.83
C LEU A 105 -14.46 -10.09 30.96
N ALA A 106 -14.64 -9.59 29.73
CA ALA A 106 -15.60 -10.14 28.77
C ALA A 106 -15.29 -11.60 28.42
N LEU A 107 -14.01 -11.93 28.18
CA LEU A 107 -13.56 -13.30 27.96
C LEU A 107 -13.89 -14.21 29.16
N PHE A 108 -13.66 -13.71 30.38
CA PHE A 108 -13.94 -14.45 31.60
C PHE A 108 -15.44 -14.69 31.79
N ARG A 109 -16.29 -13.69 31.52
CA ARG A 109 -17.76 -13.85 31.55
C ARG A 109 -18.25 -14.90 30.58
N GLU A 110 -17.65 -14.99 29.39
CA GLU A 110 -18.01 -16.00 28.39
C GLU A 110 -17.59 -17.42 28.81
N ARG A 111 -16.40 -17.56 29.39
CA ARG A 111 -15.81 -18.87 29.73
C ARG A 111 -16.22 -19.40 31.10
N LEU A 112 -16.50 -18.53 32.06
CA LEU A 112 -16.79 -18.91 33.44
C LEU A 112 -18.28 -19.23 33.61
N GLY A 113 -18.60 -20.53 33.69
CA GLY A 113 -19.94 -20.99 34.02
C GLY A 113 -20.31 -20.81 35.51
N GLU A 114 -21.60 -20.92 35.82
CA GLU A 114 -22.09 -20.95 37.21
C GLU A 114 -21.77 -22.30 37.86
N ALA A 115 -21.12 -22.26 39.03
CA ALA A 115 -20.83 -23.46 39.79
C ALA A 115 -22.10 -24.01 40.48
N PRO A 116 -22.35 -25.33 40.46
CA PRO A 116 -23.39 -25.94 41.28
C PRO A 116 -23.15 -25.70 42.78
N LYS A 117 -24.24 -25.47 43.55
CA LYS A 117 -24.16 -25.12 44.98
C LYS A 117 -23.49 -26.16 45.87
N ASP A 118 -23.51 -27.43 45.46
CA ASP A 118 -23.01 -28.57 46.26
C ASP A 118 -21.75 -29.21 45.65
N LEU A 119 -21.02 -28.49 44.79
CA LEU A 119 -19.81 -29.02 44.16
C LEU A 119 -18.71 -29.25 45.22
N PRO A 120 -18.11 -30.46 45.31
CA PRO A 120 -17.04 -30.72 46.26
C PRO A 120 -15.74 -30.10 45.74
N TRP A 121 -15.49 -28.85 46.10
CA TRP A 121 -14.28 -28.15 45.70
C TRP A 121 -13.03 -28.84 46.28
N GLU A 122 -12.07 -29.09 45.39
CA GLU A 122 -10.69 -29.52 45.70
C GLU A 122 -9.73 -28.71 44.82
N ALA A 123 -8.46 -28.57 45.23
CA ALA A 123 -7.52 -27.66 44.56
C ALA A 123 -7.30 -27.98 43.07
N SER A 124 -7.29 -29.26 42.70
CA SER A 124 -7.17 -29.71 41.31
C SER A 124 -8.40 -29.33 40.48
N LEU A 125 -9.60 -29.57 41.00
CA LEU A 125 -10.87 -29.20 40.36
C LEU A 125 -10.99 -27.68 40.20
N ALA A 126 -10.65 -26.93 41.25
CA ALA A 126 -10.63 -25.47 41.21
C ALA A 126 -9.64 -24.92 40.17
N ARG A 127 -8.43 -25.51 40.04
CA ARG A 127 -7.48 -25.18 38.97
C ARG A 127 -7.97 -25.51 37.57
N SER A 128 -8.69 -26.62 37.39
CA SER A 128 -9.26 -27.00 36.10
C SER A 128 -10.47 -26.16 35.72
N TRP A 129 -11.29 -25.74 36.68
CA TRP A 129 -12.47 -24.89 36.45
C TRP A 129 -12.09 -23.44 36.17
N LEU A 130 -11.06 -22.94 36.86
CA LEU A 130 -10.58 -21.56 36.74
C LEU A 130 -9.10 -21.52 36.35
N PRO A 131 -8.72 -21.89 35.12
CA PRO A 131 -7.34 -21.80 34.66
C PRO A 131 -6.99 -20.34 34.28
N LEU A 132 -7.01 -19.45 35.27
CA LEU A 132 -6.86 -17.98 35.16
C LEU A 132 -5.59 -17.58 34.40
N ASP A 133 -4.45 -18.17 34.74
CA ASP A 133 -3.15 -17.95 34.07
C ASP A 133 -3.19 -18.36 32.59
N ALA A 134 -3.73 -19.53 32.29
CA ALA A 134 -3.85 -20.01 30.92
C ALA A 134 -4.78 -19.13 30.07
N TRP A 135 -5.89 -18.63 30.65
CA TRP A 135 -6.82 -17.75 29.94
C TRP A 135 -6.20 -16.37 29.66
N VAL A 136 -5.56 -15.74 30.65
CA VAL A 136 -4.88 -14.44 30.44
C VAL A 136 -3.73 -14.58 29.44
N LEU A 137 -2.89 -15.61 29.57
CA LEU A 137 -1.80 -15.85 28.63
C LEU A 137 -2.30 -16.16 27.21
N GLY A 138 -3.36 -16.95 27.08
CA GLY A 138 -4.01 -17.22 25.80
C GLY A 138 -4.53 -15.94 25.16
N PHE A 139 -5.27 -15.13 25.92
CA PHE A 139 -5.79 -13.83 25.46
C PHE A 139 -4.68 -12.90 24.98
N LEU A 140 -3.62 -12.71 25.77
CA LEU A 140 -2.52 -11.82 25.40
C LEU A 140 -1.74 -12.33 24.19
N ARG A 141 -1.62 -13.65 24.02
CA ARG A 141 -0.97 -14.23 22.84
C ARG A 141 -1.76 -13.95 21.57
N GLU A 142 -3.09 -14.06 21.63
CA GLU A 142 -4.02 -13.89 20.51
C GLU A 142 -4.29 -12.41 20.19
N THR A 143 -4.41 -11.55 21.21
CA THR A 143 -4.96 -10.19 21.06
C THR A 143 -3.92 -9.08 21.13
N ALA A 144 -2.85 -9.24 21.93
CA ALA A 144 -1.86 -8.17 22.11
C ALA A 144 -1.03 -8.00 20.83
N GLN A 145 -0.88 -6.77 20.36
CA GLN A 145 -0.09 -6.45 19.17
C GLN A 145 1.36 -6.17 19.57
N TRP A 146 2.33 -6.53 18.73
CA TRP A 146 3.71 -6.08 18.91
C TRP A 146 3.73 -4.55 18.89
N LEU A 147 4.40 -3.93 19.86
CA LEU A 147 4.53 -2.48 19.90
C LEU A 147 5.24 -2.01 18.62
N ASP A 148 4.78 -0.88 18.07
CA ASP A 148 5.38 -0.29 16.87
C ASP A 148 6.45 0.69 17.33
N ASP A 149 7.69 0.23 17.36
CA ASP A 149 8.87 0.96 17.82
C ASP A 149 9.72 1.53 16.68
N THR A 150 9.12 1.69 15.48
CA THR A 150 9.78 2.31 14.32
C THR A 150 10.42 3.67 14.67
N ASN A 151 9.70 4.52 15.39
CA ASN A 151 10.19 5.76 15.99
C ASN A 151 9.32 6.19 17.20
N ALA A 152 9.68 7.31 17.85
CA ALA A 152 8.93 7.80 19.01
C ALA A 152 7.43 8.07 18.70
N LEU A 153 7.12 8.60 17.51
CA LEU A 153 5.73 8.87 17.11
C LEU A 153 4.93 7.60 16.81
N SER A 154 5.54 6.59 16.20
CA SER A 154 4.87 5.31 15.95
C SER A 154 4.47 4.67 17.28
N ARG A 155 5.35 4.71 18.29
CA ARG A 155 5.08 4.22 19.65
C ARG A 155 3.91 4.95 20.30
N ILE A 156 3.98 6.28 20.38
CA ILE A 156 2.93 7.09 21.02
C ILE A 156 1.58 6.88 20.32
N THR A 157 1.56 6.88 18.99
CA THR A 157 0.34 6.67 18.21
C THR A 157 -0.22 5.26 18.38
N HIS A 158 0.63 4.23 18.52
CA HIS A 158 0.17 2.87 18.76
C HIS A 158 -0.45 2.73 20.15
N LEU A 159 0.15 3.32 21.18
CA LEU A 159 -0.43 3.37 22.53
C LEU A 159 -1.78 4.08 22.55
N ARG A 160 -1.97 5.10 21.71
CA ARG A 160 -3.24 5.85 21.58
C ARG A 160 -4.20 5.30 20.53
N ARG A 161 -3.96 4.10 20.00
CA ARG A 161 -4.80 3.50 18.96
C ARG A 161 -6.15 3.05 19.52
N LEU A 162 -7.21 3.22 18.72
CA LEU A 162 -8.55 2.67 18.96
C LEU A 162 -9.00 1.89 17.72
N ILE A 163 -9.59 0.72 17.93
CA ILE A 163 -10.14 -0.11 16.85
C ILE A 163 -11.67 -0.21 16.98
N VAL A 164 -12.38 -0.05 15.87
CA VAL A 164 -13.79 -0.39 15.70
C VAL A 164 -13.83 -1.70 14.91
N PRO A 165 -14.03 -2.85 15.58
CA PRO A 165 -13.93 -4.17 14.92
C PRO A 165 -14.90 -4.31 13.75
N GLU A 166 -16.15 -3.89 13.95
CA GLU A 166 -17.21 -3.86 12.96
C GLU A 166 -17.71 -2.43 12.80
N ARG A 167 -17.62 -1.89 11.58
CA ARG A 167 -18.14 -0.55 11.25
C ARG A 167 -19.19 -0.64 10.15
N GLN A 168 -20.22 0.19 10.21
CA GLN A 168 -21.16 0.39 9.09
C GLN A 168 -20.82 1.65 8.29
N ARG A 169 -20.28 2.69 8.94
CA ARG A 169 -19.90 3.96 8.33
C ARG A 169 -18.43 4.28 8.60
N VAL A 170 -17.79 4.95 7.63
CA VAL A 170 -16.38 5.38 7.74
C VAL A 170 -16.25 6.62 8.62
N VAL A 171 -17.25 7.51 8.58
CA VAL A 171 -17.29 8.77 9.32
C VAL A 171 -18.64 8.89 10.03
N THR A 172 -18.61 9.32 11.29
CA THR A 172 -19.79 9.67 12.09
C THR A 172 -19.51 10.96 12.88
N PRO A 173 -20.54 11.75 13.23
CA PRO A 173 -20.36 12.97 14.02
C PRO A 173 -19.63 12.73 15.35
N GLY A 174 -19.91 11.62 16.03
CA GLY A 174 -19.31 11.30 17.32
C GLY A 174 -17.79 11.14 17.32
N GLN A 175 -17.15 11.00 16.15
CA GLN A 175 -15.69 10.88 16.02
C GLN A 175 -14.96 12.20 16.27
N PHE A 176 -15.55 13.34 15.91
CA PHE A 176 -14.87 14.64 15.96
C PHE A 176 -14.58 15.05 17.41
N GLY A 177 -13.37 15.57 17.66
CA GLY A 177 -12.85 15.88 19.00
C GLY A 177 -12.40 14.66 19.81
N ARG A 178 -12.82 13.44 19.44
CA ARG A 178 -12.49 12.18 20.15
C ARG A 178 -11.33 11.43 19.53
N VAL A 179 -11.33 11.33 18.20
CA VAL A 179 -10.26 10.71 17.42
C VAL A 179 -9.74 11.70 16.39
N CYS A 180 -8.46 11.59 16.09
CA CYS A 180 -7.82 12.41 15.08
C CYS A 180 -8.45 12.15 13.71
N PRO A 181 -8.90 13.20 12.98
CA PRO A 181 -9.50 13.02 11.67
C PRO A 181 -8.49 12.61 10.60
N PHE A 182 -7.19 12.86 10.80
CA PHE A 182 -6.12 12.57 9.83
C PHE A 182 -5.32 11.30 10.13
N GLU A 183 -5.32 10.81 11.37
CA GLU A 183 -4.55 9.61 11.75
C GLU A 183 -5.42 8.35 11.65
N THR A 184 -5.66 7.94 10.41
CA THR A 184 -6.33 6.67 10.06
C THR A 184 -5.66 6.06 8.83
N PRO A 185 -5.66 4.71 8.67
CA PRO A 185 -5.11 4.08 7.47
C PRO A 185 -5.94 4.39 6.21
N GLU A 186 -5.30 4.49 5.04
CA GLU A 186 -5.98 4.69 3.73
C GLU A 186 -6.67 3.42 3.19
N GLY A 187 -6.24 2.24 3.65
CA GLY A 187 -6.65 0.94 3.11
C GLY A 187 -7.88 0.33 3.80
N PRO A 188 -7.97 -1.02 3.91
CA PRO A 188 -9.16 -1.72 4.45
C PRO A 188 -9.58 -1.31 5.85
N ASN A 189 -8.66 -0.70 6.59
CA ASN A 189 -8.87 -0.27 7.96
C ASN A 189 -9.31 1.20 8.08
N ILE A 190 -9.57 1.88 6.96
CA ILE A 190 -10.14 3.23 7.01
C ILE A 190 -11.50 3.20 7.71
N GLY A 191 -11.68 4.08 8.69
CA GLY A 191 -12.86 4.11 9.56
C GLY A 191 -12.92 2.98 10.60
N ARG A 192 -11.93 2.08 10.64
CA ARG A 192 -11.82 1.01 11.65
C ARG A 192 -10.71 1.27 12.65
N ALA A 193 -9.60 1.85 12.22
CA ALA A 193 -8.47 2.16 13.09
C ALA A 193 -8.28 3.67 13.18
N PHE A 194 -8.18 4.14 14.42
CA PHE A 194 -8.04 5.56 14.76
C PHE A 194 -6.92 5.78 15.76
N SER A 195 -6.43 7.01 15.82
CA SER A 195 -5.65 7.53 16.94
C SER A 195 -6.54 8.43 17.79
N ILE A 196 -6.54 8.23 19.11
CA ILE A 196 -7.29 9.05 20.07
C ILE A 196 -6.68 10.47 20.08
N ALA A 197 -7.53 11.47 19.88
CA ALA A 197 -7.14 12.88 19.81
C ALA A 197 -6.45 13.34 21.10
N VAL A 198 -5.53 14.31 21.03
CA VAL A 198 -4.75 14.79 22.18
C VAL A 198 -5.66 15.29 23.31
N GLY A 199 -6.74 15.99 22.96
CA GLY A 199 -7.79 16.47 23.86
C GLY A 199 -8.79 15.43 24.32
N ALA A 200 -8.56 14.13 24.09
CA ALA A 200 -9.48 13.06 24.47
C ALA A 200 -8.81 11.98 25.33
N ALA A 201 -9.62 11.31 26.14
CA ALA A 201 -9.20 10.22 27.01
C ALA A 201 -10.31 9.17 27.18
N ILE A 202 -9.94 7.94 27.51
CA ILE A 202 -10.90 6.91 27.91
C ILE A 202 -11.14 7.03 29.42
N ARG A 203 -12.41 7.19 29.82
CA ARG A 203 -12.84 7.23 31.22
C ARG A 203 -14.14 6.45 31.37
N ASP A 204 -14.21 5.59 32.38
CA ASP A 204 -15.41 4.79 32.70
C ASP A 204 -16.00 4.08 31.48
N GLY A 205 -15.15 3.48 30.65
CA GLY A 205 -15.56 2.77 29.44
C GLY A 205 -16.10 3.67 28.32
N MET A 206 -15.85 4.98 28.36
CA MET A 206 -16.31 5.94 27.35
C MET A 206 -15.15 6.80 26.84
N LEU A 207 -15.22 7.21 25.58
CA LEU A 207 -14.26 8.17 25.02
C LEU A 207 -14.75 9.61 25.26
N VAL A 208 -14.10 10.31 26.18
CA VAL A 208 -14.48 11.66 26.61
C VAL A 208 -13.57 12.73 26.00
N VAL A 209 -14.17 13.85 25.61
CA VAL A 209 -13.45 15.05 25.17
C VAL A 209 -13.15 15.90 26.40
N LEU A 210 -11.88 16.22 26.60
CA LEU A 210 -11.35 17.03 27.71
C LEU A 210 -11.06 18.47 27.28
N ASP A 211 -10.76 18.67 26.01
CA ASP A 211 -10.45 19.96 25.39
C ASP A 211 -11.11 20.00 24.01
N GLU A 212 -11.96 21.00 23.78
CA GLU A 212 -12.74 21.18 22.55
C GLU A 212 -12.02 22.07 21.52
N SER A 213 -10.81 22.57 21.83
CA SER A 213 -10.05 23.36 20.88
C SER A 213 -9.72 22.56 19.60
N PRO A 214 -9.72 23.20 18.42
CA PRO A 214 -9.45 22.52 17.15
C PRO A 214 -8.12 21.76 17.12
N GLU A 215 -7.08 22.30 17.77
CA GLU A 215 -5.76 21.69 17.87
C GLU A 215 -5.78 20.44 18.75
N ALA A 216 -6.60 20.45 19.82
CA ALA A 216 -6.76 19.30 20.70
C ALA A 216 -7.55 18.16 20.06
N ALA A 217 -8.36 18.45 19.03
CA ALA A 217 -9.04 17.43 18.22
C ALA A 217 -8.09 16.65 17.29
N LEU A 218 -6.84 17.10 17.14
CA LEU A 218 -5.80 16.39 16.38
C LEU A 218 -5.16 15.27 17.19
N GLY A 219 -4.55 14.32 16.50
CA GLY A 219 -3.65 13.34 17.11
C GLY A 219 -2.23 13.92 17.21
N VAL A 220 -1.37 13.23 17.95
CA VAL A 220 0.00 13.70 18.24
C VAL A 220 0.83 13.91 16.98
N THR A 221 0.63 13.09 15.95
CA THR A 221 1.38 13.23 14.70
C THR A 221 0.85 14.38 13.87
N ALA A 222 -0.48 14.50 13.74
CA ALA A 222 -1.14 15.58 13.02
C ALA A 222 -0.86 16.95 13.64
N SER A 223 -0.76 17.04 14.97
CA SER A 223 -0.44 18.29 15.67
C SER A 223 0.98 18.80 15.41
N MET A 224 1.88 17.95 14.88
CA MET A 224 3.26 18.32 14.53
C MET A 224 3.44 18.80 13.07
N VAL A 225 2.34 18.94 12.31
CA VAL A 225 2.37 19.44 10.93
C VAL A 225 2.13 20.96 10.97
N PRO A 226 3.14 21.81 10.71
CA PRO A 226 2.92 23.25 10.58
C PRO A 226 2.09 23.52 9.32
N PHE A 227 1.35 24.64 9.30
CA PHE A 227 0.49 25.00 8.16
C PHE A 227 -0.48 23.87 7.75
N LEU A 228 -0.98 23.11 8.73
CA LEU A 228 -1.87 21.96 8.51
C LEU A 228 -3.02 22.35 7.57
N GLU A 229 -3.68 23.46 7.88
CA GLU A 229 -4.81 24.06 7.17
C GLU A 229 -4.55 24.47 5.72
N GLN A 230 -3.30 24.43 5.27
CA GLN A 230 -2.88 24.75 3.90
C GLN A 230 -2.58 23.48 3.07
N ASN A 231 -3.07 22.31 3.52
CA ASN A 231 -2.87 21.04 2.82
C ASN A 231 -4.19 20.32 2.57
N ASP A 232 -4.32 19.64 1.43
CA ASP A 232 -5.44 18.73 1.17
C ASP A 232 -5.47 17.58 2.22
N PRO A 233 -6.67 17.21 2.74
CA PRO A 233 -6.78 16.18 3.76
C PRO A 233 -6.22 14.81 3.38
N ASN A 234 -6.26 14.39 2.10
CA ASN A 234 -5.65 13.12 1.71
C ASN A 234 -4.14 13.18 1.89
N ARG A 235 -3.51 14.31 1.53
CA ARG A 235 -2.07 14.50 1.73
C ARG A 235 -1.70 14.58 3.20
N GLN A 236 -2.51 15.23 4.03
CA GLN A 236 -2.28 15.24 5.48
C GLN A 236 -2.32 13.83 6.06
N LEU A 237 -3.35 13.04 5.71
CA LEU A 237 -3.51 11.66 6.15
C LEU A 237 -2.30 10.81 5.72
N MET A 238 -1.82 10.96 4.49
CA MET A 238 -0.58 10.33 4.02
C MET A 238 0.65 10.79 4.81
N GLY A 239 0.81 12.10 5.02
CA GLY A 239 1.94 12.72 5.72
C GLY A 239 2.10 12.21 7.14
N VAL A 240 1.01 12.22 7.92
CA VAL A 240 1.02 11.70 9.30
C VAL A 240 1.30 10.20 9.35
N ASN A 241 0.83 9.44 8.36
CA ASN A 241 1.12 8.01 8.27
C ASN A 241 2.59 7.74 7.91
N MET A 242 3.20 8.57 7.05
CA MET A 242 4.60 8.45 6.67
C MET A 242 5.56 8.91 7.77
N MET A 243 5.19 9.90 8.59
CA MET A 243 5.97 10.32 9.76
C MET A 243 6.23 9.15 10.72
N ARG A 244 5.27 8.25 10.90
CA ARG A 244 5.42 7.04 11.74
C ARG A 244 6.26 5.93 11.10
N GLN A 245 6.56 6.05 9.81
CA GLN A 245 7.41 5.11 9.06
C GLN A 245 8.84 5.65 8.89
N ALA A 246 9.14 6.82 9.46
CA ALA A 246 10.45 7.44 9.33
C ALA A 246 11.47 6.70 10.19
N MET A 247 12.62 6.36 9.59
CA MET A 247 13.73 5.74 10.31
C MET A 247 14.43 6.79 11.18
N PRO A 248 14.85 6.43 12.39
CA PRO A 248 15.62 7.32 13.23
C PRO A 248 17.00 7.62 12.61
N PRO A 249 17.56 8.82 12.86
CA PRO A 249 18.91 9.18 12.43
C PRO A 249 19.95 8.28 13.11
N ALA A 250 21.21 8.38 12.65
CA ALA A 250 22.32 7.63 13.23
C ALA A 250 22.42 7.77 14.75
N GLY A 251 22.95 6.75 15.41
CA GLY A 251 23.50 6.81 16.75
C GLY A 251 24.80 6.02 16.78
N PRO A 252 25.72 6.23 17.74
CA PRO A 252 26.82 5.31 17.97
C PRO A 252 26.27 3.92 18.29
N GLN A 253 26.86 2.87 17.69
CA GLN A 253 26.48 1.49 18.00
C GLN A 253 26.84 1.16 19.45
N PRO A 254 25.95 0.51 20.24
CA PRO A 254 26.34 0.01 21.54
C PRO A 254 27.43 -1.05 21.36
N GLU A 255 28.51 -0.93 22.13
CA GLU A 255 29.46 -2.04 22.29
C GLU A 255 28.67 -3.26 22.81
N VAL A 256 28.85 -4.40 22.13
CA VAL A 256 28.32 -5.68 22.59
C VAL A 256 29.08 -6.07 23.86
N VAL A 257 28.62 -5.60 25.01
CA VAL A 257 29.07 -6.11 26.31
C VAL A 257 28.19 -7.31 26.65
N GLY A 258 28.75 -8.50 26.46
CA GLY A 258 28.08 -9.79 26.66
C GLY A 258 27.47 -9.95 28.05
N THR A 259 26.20 -9.62 28.20
CA THR A 259 25.38 -9.93 29.38
C THR A 259 23.89 -10.14 29.03
N GLY A 260 23.57 -10.83 27.93
CA GLY A 260 22.26 -11.50 27.73
C GLY A 260 20.98 -10.68 27.97
N ARG A 261 21.03 -9.35 27.87
CA ARG A 261 19.90 -8.42 27.96
C ARG A 261 19.79 -7.70 26.62
N GLU A 262 19.04 -8.27 25.69
CA GLU A 262 18.63 -7.56 24.47
C GLU A 262 17.40 -6.70 24.79
N GLY A 263 17.63 -5.62 25.53
CA GLY A 263 16.77 -4.44 25.48
C GLY A 263 17.42 -3.47 24.50
N ILE A 264 16.64 -2.91 23.57
CA ILE A 264 17.08 -1.77 22.76
C ILE A 264 17.48 -0.67 23.76
N ALA A 265 18.78 -0.43 23.90
CA ALA A 265 19.30 0.63 24.75
C ALA A 265 18.76 1.99 24.27
N ASP A 266 18.55 2.92 25.21
CA ASP A 266 18.16 4.30 24.91
C ASP A 266 18.99 4.85 23.75
N PRO A 267 18.37 5.34 22.66
CA PRO A 267 19.09 5.93 21.55
C PRO A 267 19.71 7.25 21.99
N VAL A 268 20.95 7.23 22.48
CA VAL A 268 21.79 8.42 22.62
C VAL A 268 22.26 8.85 21.21
N THR A 269 21.35 9.56 20.54
CA THR A 269 21.48 10.60 19.51
C THR A 269 22.82 10.75 18.76
N ALA A 270 22.85 10.53 17.44
CA ALA A 270 23.40 11.61 16.59
C ALA A 270 22.59 12.86 16.87
N GLU A 271 23.22 14.03 16.86
CA GLU A 271 22.56 15.30 17.17
C GLU A 271 21.20 15.37 16.48
N ALA A 272 20.15 15.33 17.32
CA ALA A 272 18.79 15.56 16.88
C ALA A 272 18.77 16.90 16.17
N GLU A 273 18.14 16.94 15.00
CA GLU A 273 18.01 18.17 14.24
C GLU A 273 16.54 18.58 14.28
N PRO A 274 16.14 19.46 15.22
CA PRO A 274 14.79 19.99 15.26
C PRO A 274 14.42 20.66 13.94
N ALA A 275 13.15 20.56 13.56
CA ALA A 275 12.66 21.31 12.41
C ALA A 275 12.84 22.82 12.66
N LEU A 276 13.21 23.57 11.62
CA LEU A 276 13.28 25.04 11.68
C LEU A 276 11.90 25.67 11.82
N VAL A 277 10.87 24.99 11.31
CA VAL A 277 9.46 25.37 11.49
C VAL A 277 8.80 24.32 12.37
N GLN A 278 8.32 24.74 13.53
CA GLN A 278 7.73 23.89 14.56
C GLN A 278 6.31 24.35 14.84
N THR A 279 5.55 23.53 15.55
CA THR A 279 4.16 23.81 15.93
C THR A 279 4.04 24.26 17.38
N GLY A 280 5.07 24.01 18.20
CA GLY A 280 5.01 24.14 19.65
C GLY A 280 4.20 23.03 20.31
N ARG A 281 3.80 22.00 19.54
CA ARG A 281 3.04 20.82 19.99
C ARG A 281 3.86 19.54 19.88
N GLU A 282 5.13 19.64 19.55
CA GLU A 282 6.05 18.51 19.51
C GLU A 282 6.22 17.88 20.91
N PRO A 283 6.05 16.56 21.05
CA PRO A 283 6.31 15.87 22.31
C PRO A 283 7.75 16.07 22.79
N ASP A 284 7.89 16.40 24.08
CA ASP A 284 9.18 16.43 24.77
C ASP A 284 9.62 15.00 25.13
N VAL A 285 10.02 14.23 24.12
CA VAL A 285 10.52 12.86 24.25
C VAL A 285 11.79 12.66 23.42
N PRO A 286 12.76 11.85 23.88
CA PRO A 286 13.94 11.51 23.10
C PRO A 286 13.57 10.91 21.73
N GLY A 287 14.30 11.30 20.69
CA GLY A 287 14.11 10.74 19.34
C GLY A 287 12.89 11.25 18.58
N ILE A 288 12.21 12.31 19.05
CA ILE A 288 11.06 12.90 18.35
C ILE A 288 11.45 13.54 17.00
N TRP A 289 12.70 13.97 16.87
CA TRP A 289 13.26 14.57 15.66
C TRP A 289 14.02 13.52 14.85
N PHE A 290 13.29 12.83 13.97
CA PHE A 290 13.80 11.73 13.15
C PHE A 290 14.12 12.12 11.69
N GLY A 291 13.98 13.39 11.34
CA GLY A 291 14.26 13.94 10.00
C GLY A 291 15.46 14.89 9.95
N ARG A 292 15.58 15.61 8.83
CA ARG A 292 16.62 16.63 8.57
C ARG A 292 15.99 17.85 7.89
N ASN A 293 16.44 19.05 8.22
CA ASN A 293 16.12 20.24 7.43
C ASN A 293 17.01 20.22 6.18
N LEU A 294 16.37 20.18 5.01
CA LEU A 294 17.06 20.17 3.72
C LEU A 294 16.70 21.42 2.93
N LEU A 295 17.73 22.09 2.39
CA LEU A 295 17.52 23.21 1.47
C LEU A 295 16.96 22.67 0.15
N THR A 296 15.64 22.80 -0.02
CA THR A 296 14.87 22.19 -1.10
C THR A 296 14.54 23.24 -2.16
N ALA A 297 14.85 22.94 -3.42
CA ALA A 297 14.37 23.71 -4.57
C ALA A 297 13.17 23.02 -5.22
N PHE A 298 12.09 23.78 -5.45
CA PHE A 298 10.90 23.31 -6.14
C PHE A 298 10.98 23.64 -7.63
N VAL A 299 11.79 22.87 -8.38
CA VAL A 299 12.05 23.05 -9.81
C VAL A 299 12.13 21.70 -10.51
N SER A 300 11.96 21.67 -11.83
CA SER A 300 12.27 20.48 -12.62
C SER A 300 13.76 20.47 -12.98
N LEU A 301 14.42 19.32 -12.82
CA LEU A 301 15.73 19.05 -13.44
C LEU A 301 15.64 18.18 -14.69
N GLY A 302 14.45 18.12 -15.29
CA GLY A 302 14.16 17.23 -16.40
C GLY A 302 13.74 15.86 -15.90
N ALA A 303 14.32 14.80 -16.47
CA ALA A 303 13.87 13.43 -16.27
C ALA A 303 14.22 12.87 -14.88
N GLU A 304 15.23 13.42 -14.21
CA GLU A 304 15.63 13.05 -12.86
C GLU A 304 14.54 13.35 -11.83
N THR A 305 13.76 14.40 -12.04
CA THR A 305 12.67 14.80 -11.14
C THR A 305 11.29 14.42 -11.69
N TYR A 306 11.22 13.58 -12.72
CA TYR A 306 9.94 13.21 -13.36
C TYR A 306 8.99 12.57 -12.35
N GLU A 307 7.74 13.03 -12.35
CA GLU A 307 6.69 12.67 -11.38
C GLU A 307 7.12 12.91 -9.92
N ASP A 308 7.49 11.85 -9.19
CA ASP A 308 7.93 11.91 -7.78
C ASP A 308 9.41 11.51 -7.60
N GLY A 309 10.21 11.61 -8.67
CA GLY A 309 11.67 11.47 -8.57
C GLY A 309 12.32 12.60 -7.75
N ILE A 310 13.21 12.25 -6.84
CA ILE A 310 13.96 13.18 -5.97
C ILE A 310 15.45 13.15 -6.33
N VAL A 311 16.02 14.33 -6.53
CA VAL A 311 17.48 14.50 -6.66
C VAL A 311 18.06 15.00 -5.35
N LEU A 312 19.12 14.35 -4.89
CA LEU A 312 19.87 14.74 -3.70
C LEU A 312 21.30 15.14 -4.04
N SER A 313 21.87 16.04 -3.25
CA SER A 313 23.32 16.23 -3.20
C SER A 313 24.00 15.05 -2.48
N GLU A 314 25.26 14.78 -2.78
CA GLU A 314 26.05 13.73 -2.12
C GLU A 314 26.21 13.98 -0.62
N SER A 315 26.39 15.24 -0.22
CA SER A 315 26.46 15.65 1.19
C SER A 315 25.13 15.42 1.92
N CYS A 316 24.00 15.70 1.27
CA CYS A 316 22.66 15.42 1.79
C CYS A 316 22.42 13.91 1.94
N ALA A 317 22.75 13.13 0.91
CA ALA A 317 22.62 11.68 0.93
C ALA A 317 23.45 11.05 2.07
N ALA A 318 24.64 11.59 2.35
CA ALA A 318 25.45 11.17 3.49
C ALA A 318 24.78 11.48 4.85
N ARG A 319 24.16 12.66 5.01
CA ARG A 319 23.40 13.05 6.23
C ARG A 319 22.18 12.15 6.49
N LEU A 320 21.57 11.61 5.43
CA LEU A 320 20.42 10.71 5.48
C LEU A 320 20.79 9.21 5.48
N GLY A 321 22.07 8.88 5.29
CA GLY A 321 22.60 7.54 5.02
C GLY A 321 22.65 6.56 6.19
N HIS A 322 21.77 6.69 7.19
CA HIS A 322 21.66 5.76 8.30
C HIS A 322 20.30 5.01 8.29
N PRO A 323 20.24 3.72 8.67
CA PRO A 323 21.36 2.83 9.04
C PRO A 323 22.20 2.31 7.87
N LYS A 324 21.74 2.54 6.63
CA LYS A 324 22.42 2.14 5.40
C LYS A 324 22.59 3.35 4.49
N PRO A 325 23.62 3.42 3.62
CA PRO A 325 23.73 4.50 2.63
C PRO A 325 22.44 4.71 1.85
N ILE A 326 22.13 5.97 1.50
CA ILE A 326 21.03 6.28 0.57
C ILE A 326 21.43 5.79 -0.83
N GLU A 327 20.48 5.19 -1.52
CA GLU A 327 20.64 4.77 -2.92
C GLU A 327 19.39 5.10 -3.75
N PRO A 328 19.49 5.11 -5.09
CA PRO A 328 18.32 5.25 -5.93
C PRO A 328 17.26 4.17 -5.65
N GLY A 329 16.00 4.60 -5.54
CA GLY A 329 14.85 3.78 -5.13
C GLY A 329 14.45 3.93 -3.66
N ASP A 330 15.31 4.51 -2.80
CA ASP A 330 14.95 4.78 -1.41
C ASP A 330 13.85 5.83 -1.31
N LYS A 331 12.85 5.57 -0.45
CA LYS A 331 11.72 6.47 -0.27
C LYS A 331 12.00 7.58 0.75
N LEU A 332 11.74 8.82 0.33
CA LEU A 332 11.69 9.99 1.19
C LEU A 332 10.27 10.57 1.27
N SER A 333 9.97 11.25 2.36
CA SER A 333 8.73 11.99 2.55
C SER A 333 8.92 13.21 3.43
N ASN A 334 7.91 14.09 3.48
CA ASN A 334 7.86 15.19 4.45
C ASN A 334 6.52 15.19 5.21
N ARG A 335 6.39 16.11 6.16
CA ARG A 335 5.22 16.23 7.04
C ARG A 335 3.93 16.65 6.31
N HIS A 336 4.04 17.13 5.07
CA HIS A 336 2.94 17.63 4.25
C HIS A 336 2.40 16.60 3.25
N GLY A 337 2.80 15.33 3.36
CA GLY A 337 2.32 14.26 2.49
C GLY A 337 2.98 14.20 1.11
N THR A 338 4.05 14.98 0.89
CA THR A 338 4.92 14.76 -0.27
C THR A 338 5.74 13.50 -0.03
N LYS A 339 5.85 12.68 -1.07
CA LYS A 339 6.64 11.44 -1.08
C LYS A 339 7.28 11.29 -2.45
N GLY A 340 8.40 10.59 -2.48
CA GLY A 340 9.11 10.27 -3.71
C GLY A 340 10.25 9.30 -3.45
N VAL A 341 10.84 8.80 -4.52
CA VAL A 341 12.05 7.97 -4.46
C VAL A 341 13.27 8.79 -4.86
N VAL A 342 14.40 8.52 -4.23
CA VAL A 342 15.69 9.03 -4.71
C VAL A 342 15.90 8.48 -6.12
N SER A 343 15.99 9.37 -7.11
CA SER A 343 16.22 9.01 -8.51
C SER A 343 17.71 9.10 -8.85
N ARG A 344 18.39 10.10 -8.30
CA ARG A 344 19.79 10.42 -8.55
C ARG A 344 20.42 11.12 -7.34
N ILE A 345 21.69 10.80 -7.10
CA ILE A 345 22.55 11.53 -6.19
C ILE A 345 23.59 12.26 -7.07
N LEU A 346 23.65 13.58 -6.95
CA LEU A 346 24.57 14.44 -7.69
C LEU A 346 25.72 14.91 -6.80
N ARG A 347 26.85 15.26 -7.42
CA ARG A 347 27.94 15.92 -6.69
C ARG A 347 27.48 17.32 -6.25
N ASP A 348 28.01 17.81 -5.13
CA ASP A 348 27.61 19.13 -4.60
C ASP A 348 27.90 20.28 -5.59
N ASP A 349 28.90 20.15 -6.46
CA ASP A 349 29.25 21.11 -7.52
C ASP A 349 28.28 21.11 -8.72
N GLU A 350 27.50 20.04 -8.89
CA GLU A 350 26.48 19.87 -9.95
C GLU A 350 25.10 20.37 -9.52
N MET A 351 24.83 20.46 -8.21
CA MET A 351 23.55 20.93 -7.68
C MET A 351 23.27 22.39 -8.08
N PRO A 352 21.99 22.76 -8.30
CA PRO A 352 21.61 24.16 -8.47
C PRO A 352 22.04 25.03 -7.29
N ARG A 353 22.38 26.29 -7.57
CA ARG A 353 22.93 27.23 -6.57
C ARG A 353 22.10 28.50 -6.46
N LEU A 354 21.92 28.95 -5.23
CA LEU A 354 21.41 30.28 -4.90
C LEU A 354 22.36 31.39 -5.39
N PRO A 355 21.91 32.65 -5.49
CA PRO A 355 22.75 33.78 -5.91
C PRO A 355 24.02 34.00 -5.06
N ASP A 356 23.99 33.59 -3.79
CA ASP A 356 25.13 33.65 -2.87
C ASP A 356 26.16 32.51 -3.08
N GLY A 357 25.89 31.60 -4.01
CA GLY A 357 26.71 30.44 -4.34
C GLY A 357 26.38 29.17 -3.54
N THR A 358 25.45 29.23 -2.58
CA THR A 358 25.03 28.08 -1.76
C THR A 358 24.35 27.02 -2.63
N PRO A 359 24.83 25.77 -2.67
CA PRO A 359 24.15 24.69 -3.38
C PRO A 359 22.90 24.25 -2.62
N VAL A 360 21.83 23.93 -3.36
CA VAL A 360 20.65 23.28 -2.79
C VAL A 360 20.97 21.82 -2.48
N GLU A 361 20.32 21.27 -1.46
CA GLU A 361 20.57 19.89 -1.00
C GLU A 361 19.63 18.89 -1.66
N MET A 362 18.44 19.35 -2.03
CA MET A 362 17.40 18.53 -2.62
C MET A 362 16.65 19.29 -3.71
N VAL A 363 16.28 18.59 -4.78
CA VAL A 363 15.37 19.11 -5.81
C VAL A 363 14.14 18.23 -5.92
N PHE A 364 12.97 18.88 -5.91
CA PHE A 364 11.67 18.25 -6.08
C PHE A 364 10.88 18.98 -7.18
N SER A 365 10.17 18.24 -8.03
CA SER A 365 9.46 18.83 -9.16
C SER A 365 8.31 19.73 -8.70
N PHE A 366 8.18 20.89 -9.36
CA PHE A 366 7.06 21.80 -9.11
C PHE A 366 5.76 21.33 -9.79
N ILE A 367 5.86 20.46 -10.81
CA ILE A 367 4.74 20.17 -11.73
C ILE A 367 3.54 19.55 -11.00
N GLY A 368 3.79 18.84 -9.91
CA GLY A 368 2.75 18.18 -9.12
C GLY A 368 2.11 19.05 -8.04
N LEU A 369 2.71 20.18 -7.65
CA LEU A 369 2.34 20.92 -6.43
C LEU A 369 0.89 21.43 -6.43
N HIS A 370 0.41 22.00 -7.55
CA HIS A 370 -0.97 22.53 -7.64
C HIS A 370 -2.04 21.44 -7.69
N THR A 371 -1.66 20.23 -8.14
CA THR A 371 -2.58 19.09 -8.20
C THR A 371 -2.66 18.33 -6.88
N ARG A 372 -1.55 18.25 -6.16
CA ARG A 372 -1.48 17.58 -4.86
C ARG A 372 -2.02 18.44 -3.73
N GLN A 373 -2.02 19.76 -3.90
CA GLN A 373 -2.64 20.71 -2.99
C GLN A 373 -2.11 20.63 -1.54
N ASN A 374 -0.86 20.22 -1.36
CA ASN A 374 -0.13 20.27 -0.10
C ASN A 374 0.78 21.51 -0.05
N PHE A 375 0.13 22.67 -0.04
CA PHE A 375 0.79 23.97 -0.14
C PHE A 375 1.59 24.33 1.12
N GLY A 376 1.26 23.73 2.26
CA GLY A 376 1.98 23.92 3.52
C GLY A 376 3.49 23.69 3.42
N GLN A 377 3.98 22.82 2.52
CA GLN A 377 5.42 22.60 2.32
C GLN A 377 6.14 23.81 1.71
N ILE A 378 5.45 24.57 0.85
CA ILE A 378 5.98 25.80 0.23
C ILE A 378 6.08 26.89 1.31
N ARG A 379 5.08 26.94 2.19
CA ARG A 379 5.04 27.84 3.34
C ARG A 379 6.06 27.46 4.41
N GLU A 380 6.29 26.16 4.64
CA GLU A 380 7.37 25.65 5.47
C GLU A 380 8.73 26.06 4.89
N ALA A 381 8.97 25.85 3.59
CA ALA A 381 10.22 26.24 2.93
C ALA A 381 10.52 27.74 3.11
N LEU A 382 9.50 28.59 2.88
CA LEU A 382 9.60 30.04 3.03
C LEU A 382 9.90 30.44 4.48
N THR A 383 9.15 29.87 5.43
CA THR A 383 9.29 30.18 6.85
C THR A 383 10.61 29.63 7.40
N GLY A 384 11.11 28.52 6.87
CA GLY A 384 12.43 27.97 7.19
C GLY A 384 13.57 28.90 6.77
N ARG A 385 13.42 29.65 5.66
CA ARG A 385 14.37 30.71 5.27
C ARG A 385 14.37 31.85 6.29
N ILE A 386 13.19 32.29 6.71
CA ILE A 386 13.02 33.33 7.72
C ILE A 386 13.64 32.88 9.06
N ALA A 387 13.29 31.68 9.54
CA ALA A 387 13.83 31.10 10.77
C ALA A 387 15.37 31.01 10.75
N ARG A 388 15.94 30.61 9.60
CA ARG A 388 17.39 30.54 9.44
C ARG A 388 18.05 31.92 9.49
N ALA A 389 17.43 32.94 8.88
CA ALA A 389 17.92 34.31 8.90
C ALA A 389 17.76 34.98 10.28
N GLU A 390 16.68 34.70 10.99
CA GLU A 390 16.41 35.19 12.35
C GLU A 390 17.23 34.45 13.42
N GLY A 391 17.76 33.27 13.11
CA GLY A 391 18.61 32.47 14.01
C GLY A 391 17.83 31.70 15.08
N CYS A 392 16.51 31.56 14.95
CA CYS A 392 15.65 30.81 15.87
C CYS A 392 14.56 30.04 15.11
N PRO A 393 14.01 28.94 15.68
CA PRO A 393 12.88 28.25 15.08
C PRO A 393 11.64 29.14 14.99
N ALA A 394 10.92 29.03 13.88
CA ALA A 394 9.61 29.64 13.74
C ALA A 394 8.53 28.71 14.30
N ILE A 395 7.62 29.26 15.12
CA ILE A 395 6.49 28.51 15.68
C ILE A 395 5.22 28.86 14.90
N VAL A 396 4.61 27.85 14.27
CA VAL A 396 3.38 27.92 13.49
C VAL A 396 2.46 26.79 13.95
N PRO A 397 1.64 27.03 14.99
CA PRO A 397 0.65 26.05 15.44
C PRO A 397 -0.39 25.76 14.34
N PRO A 398 -1.01 24.57 14.32
CA PRO A 398 -2.13 24.29 13.41
C PRO A 398 -3.23 25.34 13.53
N PHE A 399 -3.83 25.75 12.40
CA PHE A 399 -4.88 26.77 12.31
C PHE A 399 -4.44 28.21 12.66
N HIS A 400 -3.13 28.43 12.81
CA HIS A 400 -2.53 29.72 13.15
C HIS A 400 -1.42 30.12 12.17
N ALA A 401 -1.55 29.76 10.89
CA ALA A 401 -0.66 30.23 9.84
C ALA A 401 -0.57 31.77 9.81
N PRO A 402 0.65 32.33 9.74
CA PRO A 402 0.83 33.75 9.48
C PRO A 402 0.20 34.17 8.16
N THR A 403 -0.38 35.37 8.14
CA THR A 403 -0.91 35.98 6.93
C THR A 403 0.20 36.26 5.92
N GLU A 404 -0.18 36.41 4.66
CA GLU A 404 0.76 36.78 3.60
C GLU A 404 1.51 38.09 3.92
N ALA A 405 0.81 39.12 4.42
CA ALA A 405 1.41 40.38 4.78
C ALA A 405 2.51 40.23 5.86
N GLU A 406 2.25 39.43 6.89
CA GLU A 406 3.22 39.15 7.96
C GLU A 406 4.43 38.39 7.43
N LEU A 407 4.24 37.43 6.52
CA LEU A 407 5.35 36.70 5.90
C LEU A 407 6.22 37.61 5.05
N ARG A 408 5.61 38.49 4.23
CA ARG A 408 6.34 39.47 3.40
C ARG A 408 7.12 40.46 4.25
N GLU A 409 6.51 40.99 5.31
CA GLU A 409 7.21 41.88 6.25
C GLU A 409 8.41 41.18 6.89
N ARG A 410 8.26 39.91 7.31
CA ARG A 410 9.36 39.14 7.87
C ARG A 410 10.48 38.87 6.86
N LEU A 411 10.14 38.56 5.61
CA LEU A 411 11.14 38.42 4.54
C LEU A 411 11.93 39.72 4.35
N ALA A 412 11.24 40.86 4.26
CA ALA A 412 11.87 42.16 4.14
C ALA A 412 12.81 42.47 5.32
N ARG A 413 12.35 42.22 6.56
CA ARG A 413 13.17 42.40 7.78
C ARG A 413 14.38 41.48 7.81
N ALA A 414 14.26 40.27 7.25
CA ALA A 414 15.34 39.28 7.14
C ALA A 414 16.30 39.55 5.97
N GLY A 415 16.07 40.59 5.14
CA GLY A 415 16.88 40.88 3.96
C GLY A 415 16.71 39.86 2.83
N LEU A 416 15.58 39.14 2.80
CA LEU A 416 15.23 38.15 1.79
C LEU A 416 14.26 38.77 0.76
N PRO A 417 14.17 38.23 -0.47
CA PRO A 417 13.20 38.68 -1.46
C PRO A 417 11.76 38.62 -0.90
N GLU A 418 11.00 39.71 -1.01
CA GLU A 418 9.64 39.82 -0.46
C GLU A 418 8.62 38.88 -1.12
N ASP A 419 8.92 38.38 -2.32
CA ASP A 419 8.11 37.35 -2.98
C ASP A 419 8.59 35.92 -2.69
N GLY A 420 9.68 35.76 -1.92
CA GLY A 420 10.26 34.47 -1.56
C GLY A 420 10.96 33.71 -2.70
N MET A 421 11.07 34.31 -3.89
CA MET A 421 11.56 33.62 -5.10
C MET A 421 13.01 34.02 -5.45
N GLU A 422 13.83 33.02 -5.73
CA GLU A 422 15.27 33.18 -6.00
C GLU A 422 15.65 32.74 -7.42
N ARG A 423 16.67 33.36 -8.02
CA ARG A 423 17.19 32.93 -9.33
C ARG A 423 18.29 31.90 -9.14
N LEU A 424 18.07 30.68 -9.61
CA LEU A 424 19.03 29.59 -9.49
C LEU A 424 20.01 29.53 -10.67
N THR A 425 21.22 29.03 -10.41
CA THR A 425 22.20 28.65 -11.43
C THR A 425 22.41 27.13 -11.41
N PRO A 426 22.19 26.39 -12.51
CA PRO A 426 22.49 24.96 -12.57
C PRO A 426 24.01 24.72 -12.49
N GLY A 427 24.46 23.98 -11.48
CA GLY A 427 25.88 23.67 -11.28
C GLY A 427 26.79 24.88 -11.10
N ARG A 428 28.10 24.64 -10.90
CA ARG A 428 29.09 25.72 -10.81
C ARG A 428 29.39 26.32 -12.19
N GLY A 429 29.08 27.60 -12.37
CA GLY A 429 29.45 28.37 -13.57
C GLY A 429 28.53 28.19 -14.78
N GLY A 430 27.38 27.53 -14.61
CA GLY A 430 26.34 27.45 -15.64
C GLY A 430 25.61 28.79 -15.85
N PRO A 431 24.79 28.92 -16.91
CA PRO A 431 23.92 30.09 -17.08
C PRO A 431 22.79 30.07 -16.05
N ALA A 432 22.41 31.24 -15.53
CA ALA A 432 21.26 31.34 -14.64
C ALA A 432 19.98 30.83 -15.32
N MET A 433 19.11 30.16 -14.57
CA MET A 433 17.79 29.72 -15.04
C MET A 433 16.94 30.93 -15.44
N GLU A 434 16.03 30.73 -16.40
CA GLU A 434 15.24 31.79 -17.01
C GLU A 434 14.28 32.47 -16.02
N ARG A 435 13.66 31.69 -15.13
CA ARG A 435 12.74 32.17 -14.09
C ARG A 435 13.34 32.05 -12.69
N ARG A 436 12.69 32.73 -11.74
CA ARG A 436 12.94 32.57 -10.31
C ARG A 436 12.10 31.44 -9.75
N SER A 437 12.59 30.82 -8.69
CA SER A 437 12.04 29.58 -8.12
C SER A 437 11.90 29.66 -6.61
N MET A 438 10.97 28.89 -6.06
CA MET A 438 10.84 28.74 -4.63
C MET A 438 11.94 27.82 -4.11
N VAL A 439 12.73 28.32 -3.14
CA VAL A 439 13.79 27.58 -2.47
C VAL A 439 13.77 27.85 -0.98
N GLY A 440 13.81 26.81 -0.16
CA GLY A 440 13.79 26.98 1.28
C GLY A 440 14.01 25.69 2.07
N TRP A 441 14.06 25.82 3.39
CA TRP A 441 14.35 24.69 4.27
C TRP A 441 13.07 23.95 4.63
N VAL A 442 13.01 22.67 4.29
CA VAL A 442 11.87 21.77 4.54
C VAL A 442 12.33 20.60 5.40
N TYR A 443 11.50 20.13 6.32
CA TYR A 443 11.82 18.98 7.16
C TYR A 443 11.49 17.66 6.46
N TRP A 444 12.53 16.96 6.00
CA TRP A 444 12.42 15.70 5.25
C TRP A 444 12.78 14.48 6.10
N LEU A 445 12.15 13.37 5.75
CA LEU A 445 12.17 12.10 6.45
C LEU A 445 12.61 11.00 5.49
N ARG A 446 13.46 10.09 5.95
CA ARG A 446 13.74 8.84 5.25
C ARG A 446 12.85 7.75 5.80
N ASN A 447 12.07 7.08 4.95
CA ASN A 447 11.16 6.04 5.40
C ASN A 447 11.84 4.65 5.41
N VAL A 448 11.27 3.69 6.16
CA VAL A 448 11.70 2.28 6.21
C VAL A 448 11.66 1.55 4.86
N HIS A 449 11.17 2.20 3.80
CA HIS A 449 11.08 1.64 2.45
C HIS A 449 12.40 1.84 1.71
N VAL A 450 13.40 1.02 2.05
CA VAL A 450 14.76 1.04 1.49
C VAL A 450 14.87 0.07 0.29
N ALA A 451 15.52 0.49 -0.79
CA ALA A 451 15.61 -0.29 -2.03
C ALA A 451 16.29 -1.65 -1.82
N SER A 452 17.45 -1.68 -1.14
CA SER A 452 18.20 -2.91 -0.81
C SER A 452 17.40 -3.97 -0.03
N GLU A 453 16.29 -3.61 0.63
CA GLU A 453 15.45 -4.55 1.37
C GLU A 453 14.26 -5.06 0.56
N LYS A 454 13.99 -4.44 -0.59
CA LYS A 454 12.85 -4.75 -1.47
C LYS A 454 13.23 -5.56 -2.70
N ILE A 455 14.53 -5.71 -2.97
CA ILE A 455 15.03 -6.55 -4.06
C ILE A 455 14.80 -8.04 -3.75
N HIS A 456 14.13 -8.73 -4.67
CA HIS A 456 13.93 -10.16 -4.61
C HIS A 456 14.00 -10.77 -6.01
N ALA A 457 14.69 -11.89 -6.18
CA ALA A 457 14.72 -12.65 -7.42
C ALA A 457 14.77 -14.14 -7.12
N THR A 458 14.10 -14.95 -7.95
CA THR A 458 14.19 -16.41 -7.85
C THR A 458 13.96 -17.10 -9.18
N VAL A 459 14.71 -18.19 -9.39
CA VAL A 459 14.54 -19.16 -10.48
C VAL A 459 14.18 -20.57 -9.99
N GLN A 460 14.31 -20.81 -8.68
CA GLN A 460 14.03 -22.07 -8.00
C GLN A 460 13.82 -21.80 -6.50
N GLY A 461 12.82 -22.43 -5.87
CA GLY A 461 12.47 -22.16 -4.48
C GLY A 461 12.20 -20.67 -4.16
N GLY A 462 12.29 -20.29 -2.88
CA GLY A 462 12.16 -18.89 -2.44
C GLY A 462 10.73 -18.34 -2.46
N ARG A 463 10.56 -17.06 -2.81
CA ARG A 463 9.25 -16.36 -2.86
C ARG A 463 8.99 -15.79 -4.26
N PRO A 464 8.66 -16.64 -5.26
CA PRO A 464 8.39 -16.18 -6.62
C PRO A 464 7.23 -15.17 -6.67
N GLN A 465 7.23 -14.30 -7.68
CA GLN A 465 6.17 -13.33 -7.87
C GLN A 465 4.86 -14.02 -8.22
N ARG A 466 3.80 -13.67 -7.49
CA ARG A 466 2.48 -14.26 -7.68
C ARG A 466 1.69 -13.47 -8.71
N GLN A 467 0.96 -14.21 -9.54
CA GLN A 467 -0.03 -13.68 -10.46
C GLN A 467 -1.40 -14.19 -10.10
N SER A 468 -2.37 -13.30 -10.27
CA SER A 468 -3.77 -13.45 -9.88
C SER A 468 -4.68 -13.51 -11.11
N LEU A 469 -5.99 -13.61 -10.85
CA LEU A 469 -7.01 -13.54 -11.89
C LEU A 469 -6.93 -12.23 -12.70
N LEU A 470 -6.61 -11.11 -12.05
CA LEU A 470 -6.46 -9.80 -12.71
C LEU A 470 -5.37 -9.84 -13.77
N ASP A 471 -4.24 -10.45 -13.41
CA ASP A 471 -3.05 -10.57 -14.26
C ASP A 471 -3.35 -11.48 -15.45
N TYR A 472 -4.00 -12.61 -15.21
CA TYR A 472 -4.51 -13.49 -16.26
C TYR A 472 -5.42 -12.75 -17.23
N GLN A 473 -6.40 -11.99 -16.72
CA GLN A 473 -7.36 -11.26 -17.56
C GLN A 473 -6.70 -10.17 -18.39
N ALA A 474 -5.76 -9.42 -17.81
CA ALA A 474 -4.99 -8.41 -18.55
C ALA A 474 -4.18 -9.04 -19.70
N LEU A 475 -3.50 -10.17 -19.45
CA LEU A 475 -2.78 -10.92 -20.48
C LEU A 475 -3.73 -11.50 -21.54
N ARG A 476 -4.89 -12.02 -21.14
CA ARG A 476 -5.92 -12.53 -22.07
C ARG A 476 -6.43 -11.42 -22.99
N ALA A 477 -6.73 -10.25 -22.44
CA ALA A 477 -7.18 -9.09 -23.19
C ALA A 477 -6.09 -8.53 -24.12
N ALA A 478 -4.81 -8.69 -23.75
CA ALA A 478 -3.68 -8.38 -24.61
C ALA A 478 -3.44 -9.44 -25.72
N GLY A 479 -4.08 -10.60 -25.62
CA GLY A 479 -3.87 -11.74 -26.53
C GLY A 479 -2.54 -12.47 -26.30
N ALA A 480 -1.96 -12.38 -25.11
CA ALA A 480 -0.67 -12.98 -24.74
C ALA A 480 -0.84 -14.44 -24.26
N VAL A 481 -1.21 -15.33 -25.19
CA VAL A 481 -1.59 -16.72 -24.94
C VAL A 481 -0.39 -17.58 -24.53
N GLU A 482 0.72 -17.45 -25.23
CA GLU A 482 1.95 -18.22 -24.94
C GLU A 482 2.57 -17.77 -23.62
N THR A 483 2.48 -16.47 -23.31
CA THR A 483 2.88 -15.88 -22.04
C THR A 483 2.06 -16.46 -20.88
N ILE A 484 0.74 -16.59 -21.04
CA ILE A 484 -0.13 -17.24 -20.05
C ILE A 484 0.24 -18.71 -19.86
N ARG A 485 0.38 -19.46 -20.95
CA ARG A 485 0.77 -20.88 -20.89
C ARG A 485 2.13 -21.05 -20.21
N GLU A 486 3.04 -20.11 -20.42
CA GLU A 486 4.33 -20.20 -19.78
C GLU A 486 4.26 -19.83 -18.29
N GLN A 487 3.59 -18.74 -17.91
CA GLN A 487 3.55 -18.25 -16.53
C GLN A 487 2.69 -19.12 -15.61
N PHE A 488 1.50 -19.54 -16.05
CA PHE A 488 0.54 -20.32 -15.25
C PHE A 488 0.72 -21.84 -15.36
N ASN A 489 1.65 -22.30 -16.21
CA ASN A 489 1.95 -23.73 -16.34
C ASN A 489 3.46 -24.01 -16.35
N THR A 490 4.19 -23.64 -17.41
CA THR A 490 5.61 -24.03 -17.58
C THR A 490 6.53 -23.53 -16.45
N ARG A 491 6.31 -22.30 -15.98
CA ARG A 491 7.07 -21.63 -14.92
C ARG A 491 6.32 -21.54 -13.60
N ALA A 492 5.15 -22.17 -13.47
CA ALA A 492 4.45 -22.20 -12.20
C ALA A 492 5.26 -23.01 -11.17
N ALA A 493 5.54 -22.41 -10.02
CA ALA A 493 6.30 -23.03 -8.94
C ALA A 493 5.55 -24.22 -8.32
N GLU A 494 4.22 -24.24 -8.46
CA GLU A 494 3.35 -25.32 -8.05
C GLU A 494 3.44 -26.54 -8.98
N ARG A 495 4.14 -26.44 -10.13
CA ARG A 495 4.29 -27.56 -11.07
C ARG A 495 5.23 -28.63 -10.52
N GLU A 496 4.87 -29.88 -10.71
CA GLU A 496 5.77 -31.01 -10.41
C GLU A 496 7.08 -30.89 -11.21
N GLY A 497 8.21 -30.96 -10.50
CA GLY A 497 9.55 -30.77 -11.07
C GLY A 497 9.95 -29.32 -11.33
N ALA A 498 9.23 -28.33 -10.81
CA ALA A 498 9.57 -26.91 -10.95
C ALA A 498 10.98 -26.58 -10.41
N ASP A 499 11.45 -27.26 -9.36
CA ASP A 499 12.81 -27.07 -8.81
C ASP A 499 13.92 -27.43 -9.81
N ALA A 500 13.65 -28.29 -10.79
CA ALA A 500 14.60 -28.65 -11.84
C ALA A 500 14.57 -27.69 -13.04
N LEU A 501 13.69 -26.69 -13.06
CA LEU A 501 13.53 -25.80 -14.22
C LEU A 501 14.80 -24.99 -14.50
N ALA A 502 15.49 -24.51 -13.46
CA ALA A 502 16.75 -23.78 -13.62
C ALA A 502 17.85 -24.66 -14.24
N ALA A 503 18.03 -25.88 -13.74
CA ALA A 503 18.98 -26.83 -14.31
C ALA A 503 18.63 -27.21 -15.77
N ARG A 504 17.34 -27.37 -16.08
CA ARG A 504 16.87 -27.61 -17.46
C ARG A 504 17.19 -26.44 -18.39
N ALA A 505 17.02 -25.20 -17.92
CA ALA A 505 17.34 -24.00 -18.70
C ALA A 505 18.86 -23.86 -18.95
N ALA A 506 19.69 -24.31 -18.01
CA ALA A 506 21.14 -24.41 -18.17
C ALA A 506 21.56 -25.54 -19.12
N ALA A 507 20.82 -26.64 -19.16
CA ALA A 507 21.11 -27.77 -20.03
C ALA A 507 20.66 -27.57 -21.50
N GLY A 508 19.64 -26.74 -21.76
CA GLY A 508 19.10 -26.58 -23.10
C GLY A 508 17.93 -25.59 -23.23
N PRO A 509 17.34 -25.47 -24.43
CA PRO A 509 16.16 -24.64 -24.66
C PRO A 509 14.93 -25.19 -23.91
N ILE A 510 14.07 -24.29 -23.44
CA ILE A 510 12.82 -24.65 -22.77
C ILE A 510 11.66 -24.56 -23.76
N THR A 511 10.77 -25.56 -23.71
CA THR A 511 9.51 -25.59 -24.45
C THR A 511 8.33 -25.53 -23.48
N GLN A 512 7.14 -25.20 -24.00
CA GLN A 512 5.92 -25.20 -23.20
C GLN A 512 5.68 -26.57 -22.58
N ALA A 513 5.36 -26.58 -21.28
CA ALA A 513 5.07 -27.81 -20.57
C ALA A 513 3.73 -28.40 -21.05
N PRO A 514 3.62 -29.74 -21.14
CA PRO A 514 2.35 -30.37 -21.48
C PRO A 514 1.32 -30.18 -20.34
N PRO A 515 0.02 -30.25 -20.65
CA PRO A 515 -1.02 -30.32 -19.62
C PRO A 515 -0.83 -31.57 -18.74
N PRO A 516 -1.39 -31.58 -17.52
CA PRO A 516 -2.18 -30.51 -16.92
C PRO A 516 -1.33 -29.34 -16.38
N ALA A 517 -1.94 -28.15 -16.34
CA ALA A 517 -1.44 -27.04 -15.53
C ALA A 517 -1.72 -27.30 -14.03
N PRO A 518 -0.92 -26.73 -13.10
CA PRO A 518 -1.02 -27.05 -11.68
C PRO A 518 -2.38 -26.75 -11.04
N ALA A 519 -2.98 -25.59 -11.35
CA ALA A 519 -4.30 -25.22 -10.81
C ALA A 519 -5.39 -26.22 -11.22
N PHE A 520 -5.34 -26.70 -12.47
CA PHE A 520 -6.25 -27.74 -12.94
C PHE A 520 -5.98 -29.10 -12.29
N ALA A 521 -4.71 -29.50 -12.14
CA ALA A 521 -4.36 -30.75 -11.45
C ALA A 521 -4.87 -30.77 -9.99
N GLU A 522 -4.74 -29.64 -9.29
CA GLU A 522 -5.27 -29.47 -7.93
C GLU A 522 -6.79 -29.51 -7.88
N MET A 523 -7.48 -28.92 -8.87
CA MET A 523 -8.93 -29.05 -9.03
C MET A 523 -9.35 -30.51 -9.21
N VAL A 524 -8.67 -31.27 -10.07
CA VAL A 524 -8.95 -32.71 -10.30
C VAL A 524 -8.77 -33.51 -9.01
N LYS A 525 -7.70 -33.25 -8.25
CA LYS A 525 -7.46 -33.88 -6.94
C LYS A 525 -8.60 -33.60 -5.95
N ARG A 526 -9.08 -32.37 -5.89
CA ARG A 526 -10.22 -31.97 -5.03
C ARG A 526 -11.53 -32.64 -5.41
N LEU A 527 -11.80 -32.76 -6.72
CA LEU A 527 -12.97 -33.47 -7.22
C LEU A 527 -12.94 -34.96 -6.85
N ALA A 528 -11.77 -35.60 -6.97
CA ALA A 528 -11.61 -37.02 -6.65
C ALA A 528 -11.95 -37.32 -5.17
N VAL A 529 -11.65 -36.40 -4.25
CA VAL A 529 -12.01 -36.55 -2.82
C VAL A 529 -13.52 -36.65 -2.62
N GLY A 530 -14.31 -35.92 -3.42
CA GLY A 530 -15.77 -35.97 -3.38
C GLY A 530 -16.39 -36.96 -4.37
N GLY A 531 -15.63 -37.94 -4.88
CA GLY A 531 -16.15 -39.01 -5.73
C GLY A 531 -16.41 -38.64 -7.20
N VAL A 532 -15.83 -37.53 -7.67
CA VAL A 532 -15.92 -37.10 -9.07
C VAL A 532 -14.56 -37.27 -9.74
N ARG A 533 -14.50 -38.12 -10.75
CA ARG A 533 -13.28 -38.35 -11.55
C ARG A 533 -13.35 -37.55 -12.83
N ALA A 534 -12.27 -36.81 -13.11
CA ALA A 534 -12.09 -36.01 -14.31
C ALA A 534 -10.85 -36.50 -15.06
N GLU A 535 -11.01 -36.89 -16.32
CA GLU A 535 -9.95 -37.48 -17.14
C GLU A 535 -9.75 -36.67 -18.42
N LEU A 536 -8.53 -36.14 -18.58
CA LEU A 536 -8.12 -35.41 -19.78
C LEU A 536 -7.53 -36.41 -20.80
N ALA A 537 -8.16 -36.52 -21.97
CA ALA A 537 -7.67 -37.33 -23.09
C ALA A 537 -8.00 -36.63 -24.42
N ASP A 538 -7.03 -36.59 -25.35
CA ASP A 538 -7.18 -36.00 -26.68
C ASP A 538 -7.78 -34.57 -26.68
N GLY A 539 -7.39 -33.74 -25.71
CA GLY A 539 -7.87 -32.37 -25.57
C GLY A 539 -9.33 -32.24 -25.09
N ARG A 540 -9.92 -33.33 -24.60
CA ARG A 540 -11.28 -33.39 -24.05
C ARG A 540 -11.25 -33.86 -22.60
N LEU A 541 -12.21 -33.38 -21.81
CA LEU A 541 -12.29 -33.68 -20.39
C LEU A 541 -13.56 -34.46 -20.08
N ALA A 542 -13.40 -35.75 -19.78
CA ALA A 542 -14.51 -36.63 -19.42
C ALA A 542 -14.73 -36.65 -17.91
N PHE A 543 -15.99 -36.61 -17.47
CA PHE A 543 -16.37 -36.70 -16.07
C PHE A 543 -17.15 -37.99 -15.80
N ARG A 544 -16.84 -38.67 -14.69
CA ARG A 544 -17.58 -39.84 -14.21
C ARG A 544 -17.60 -39.92 -12.70
N LEU A 545 -18.70 -40.46 -12.15
CA LEU A 545 -18.75 -40.80 -10.74
C LEU A 545 -17.85 -42.02 -10.51
N ALA A 546 -17.00 -41.95 -9.49
CA ALA A 546 -16.12 -43.04 -9.09
C ALA A 546 -15.91 -43.00 -7.57
N PRO A 547 -15.74 -44.15 -6.90
CA PRO A 547 -15.36 -44.16 -5.49
C PRO A 547 -14.05 -43.38 -5.28
N PRO A 548 -13.90 -42.66 -4.16
CA PRO A 548 -12.63 -41.99 -3.85
C PRO A 548 -11.49 -43.02 -3.75
N GLU A 549 -10.35 -42.71 -4.37
CA GLU A 549 -9.16 -43.58 -4.36
C GLU A 549 -8.21 -43.22 -3.19
N GLY A 550 -7.40 -44.19 -2.74
CA GLY A 550 -6.41 -43.99 -1.68
C GLY A 550 -6.98 -44.10 -0.26
N ASP A 551 -6.54 -43.22 0.64
CA ASP A 551 -7.07 -43.16 2.00
C ASP A 551 -8.46 -42.54 2.00
N VAL A 552 -9.41 -43.22 2.64
CA VAL A 552 -10.83 -42.90 2.58
C VAL A 552 -11.43 -42.88 3.99
N ILE A 553 -12.22 -41.85 4.27
CA ILE A 553 -13.07 -41.78 5.46
C ILE A 553 -14.40 -42.45 5.12
N ARG A 554 -14.59 -43.69 5.60
CA ARG A 554 -15.90 -44.35 5.53
C ARG A 554 -16.84 -43.73 6.56
N LEU A 555 -17.98 -43.25 6.09
CA LEU A 555 -18.99 -42.65 6.93
C LEU A 555 -19.72 -43.73 7.73
N ALA A 556 -20.02 -43.47 9.00
CA ALA A 556 -20.67 -44.41 9.90
C ALA A 556 -22.11 -44.72 9.47
N ARG A 557 -22.71 -43.83 8.66
CA ARG A 557 -23.96 -44.02 7.92
C ARG A 557 -23.85 -43.28 6.58
N PRO A 558 -24.43 -43.80 5.49
CA PRO A 558 -24.58 -43.03 4.26
C PRO A 558 -25.33 -41.71 4.53
N VAL A 559 -24.90 -40.63 3.89
CA VAL A 559 -25.54 -39.32 3.97
C VAL A 559 -25.94 -38.83 2.58
N PRO A 560 -26.94 -37.95 2.42
CA PRO A 560 -27.28 -37.37 1.12
C PRO A 560 -26.06 -36.67 0.48
N HIS A 561 -25.79 -36.94 -0.79
CA HIS A 561 -24.64 -36.38 -1.50
C HIS A 561 -24.79 -34.86 -1.67
N PRO A 562 -23.92 -34.03 -1.06
CA PRO A 562 -24.03 -32.55 -1.09
C PRO A 562 -24.09 -31.95 -2.50
N TRP A 563 -23.28 -32.46 -3.43
CA TRP A 563 -23.24 -31.96 -4.81
C TRP A 563 -24.29 -32.58 -5.76
N LEU A 564 -24.94 -33.69 -5.41
CA LEU A 564 -25.77 -34.47 -6.33
C LEU A 564 -27.04 -34.99 -5.65
N ARG A 565 -28.15 -34.30 -5.93
CA ARG A 565 -29.45 -34.63 -5.34
C ARG A 565 -29.88 -36.06 -5.69
N GLY A 566 -30.40 -36.79 -4.69
CA GLY A 566 -30.90 -38.15 -4.86
C GLY A 566 -29.84 -39.24 -4.87
N HIS A 567 -28.57 -38.90 -4.61
CA HIS A 567 -27.48 -39.86 -4.42
C HIS A 567 -27.04 -39.87 -2.95
N GLU A 568 -26.44 -40.97 -2.51
CA GLU A 568 -25.85 -41.11 -1.19
C GLU A 568 -24.33 -41.08 -1.27
N LEU A 569 -23.71 -40.58 -0.21
CA LEU A 569 -22.28 -40.54 0.03
C LEU A 569 -22.01 -41.46 1.21
N ASP A 570 -21.31 -42.57 0.96
CA ASP A 570 -20.90 -43.56 1.96
C ASP A 570 -19.44 -43.39 2.39
N ALA A 571 -18.67 -42.65 1.59
CA ALA A 571 -17.25 -42.46 1.78
C ALA A 571 -16.75 -41.16 1.13
N VAL A 572 -15.71 -40.56 1.70
CA VAL A 572 -14.97 -39.43 1.10
C VAL A 572 -13.47 -39.68 1.14
N GLY A 573 -12.73 -39.11 0.20
CA GLY A 573 -11.26 -39.15 0.24
C GLY A 573 -10.70 -38.43 1.47
N ALA A 574 -9.55 -38.88 1.95
CA ALA A 574 -8.89 -38.34 3.14
C ALA A 574 -7.66 -37.48 2.82
N THR A 575 -7.35 -37.26 1.54
CA THR A 575 -6.09 -36.68 1.04
C THR A 575 -5.96 -35.16 1.19
N ILE A 576 -7.00 -34.45 1.64
CA ILE A 576 -7.00 -33.00 1.85
C ILE A 576 -7.22 -32.73 3.34
N GLU A 577 -6.21 -32.20 4.01
CA GLU A 577 -6.25 -31.83 5.42
C GLU A 577 -6.98 -30.50 5.66
N GLY A 578 -7.58 -30.32 6.84
CA GLY A 578 -8.30 -29.09 7.19
C GLY A 578 -9.17 -29.22 8.43
N ALA A 579 -9.68 -28.08 8.94
CA ALA A 579 -10.56 -28.05 10.10
C ALA A 579 -11.88 -28.78 9.84
N GLU A 580 -12.42 -28.64 8.64
CA GLU A 580 -13.65 -29.31 8.19
C GLU A 580 -13.46 -30.83 8.11
N ARG A 581 -12.27 -31.30 7.71
CA ARG A 581 -11.92 -32.74 7.76
C ARG A 581 -11.90 -33.25 9.19
N ALA A 582 -11.21 -32.53 10.08
CA ALA A 582 -11.15 -32.91 11.49
C ALA A 582 -12.54 -32.93 12.14
N ALA A 583 -13.38 -31.93 11.84
CA ALA A 583 -14.76 -31.87 12.29
C ALA A 583 -15.60 -33.04 11.74
N LEU A 584 -15.43 -33.38 10.46
CA LEU A 584 -16.07 -34.54 9.84
C LEU A 584 -15.66 -35.85 10.53
N ILE A 585 -14.37 -36.06 10.77
CA ILE A 585 -13.87 -37.26 11.46
C ILE A 585 -14.46 -37.35 12.88
N GLN A 586 -14.44 -36.24 13.63
CA GLN A 586 -15.00 -36.21 14.98
C GLN A 586 -16.50 -36.51 15.00
N ALA A 587 -17.28 -35.94 14.08
CA ALA A 587 -18.71 -36.23 13.96
C ALA A 587 -18.96 -37.70 13.57
N ASN A 588 -18.14 -38.23 12.66
CA ASN A 588 -18.21 -39.62 12.21
C ASN A 588 -17.92 -40.61 13.34
N ASP A 589 -16.85 -40.39 14.10
CA ASP A 589 -16.46 -41.23 15.24
C ASP A 589 -17.45 -41.08 16.41
N ARG A 590 -18.05 -39.90 16.59
CA ARG A 590 -19.13 -39.68 17.56
C ARG A 590 -20.36 -40.51 17.19
N LEU A 591 -20.79 -40.48 15.94
CA LEU A 591 -21.91 -41.29 15.48
C LEU A 591 -21.61 -42.78 15.65
N ARG A 592 -20.43 -43.25 15.23
CA ARG A 592 -20.01 -44.65 15.36
C ARG A 592 -20.08 -45.12 16.82
N ARG A 593 -19.49 -44.37 17.76
CA ARG A 593 -19.59 -44.66 19.21
C ARG A 593 -21.03 -44.65 19.73
N THR A 594 -21.87 -43.74 19.23
CA THR A 594 -23.29 -43.64 19.65
C THR A 594 -24.07 -44.88 19.20
N LEU A 595 -23.82 -45.36 17.98
CA LEU A 595 -24.40 -46.59 17.44
C LEU A 595 -23.90 -47.83 18.20
N ASP A 596 -22.60 -47.93 18.44
CA ASP A 596 -21.96 -49.08 19.11
C ASP A 596 -22.39 -49.22 20.59
N SER A 597 -22.71 -48.11 21.25
CA SER A 597 -23.14 -48.09 22.66
C SER A 597 -24.62 -48.39 22.89
N GLY A 598 -25.43 -48.53 21.82
CA GLY A 598 -26.87 -48.76 21.92
C GLY A 598 -27.65 -47.58 22.49
N ALA A 599 -27.14 -46.35 22.33
CA ALA A 599 -27.78 -45.13 22.81
C ALA A 599 -29.20 -44.93 22.22
N PRO A 600 -30.10 -44.20 22.90
CA PRO A 600 -31.46 -43.93 22.41
C PRO A 600 -31.47 -43.35 20.98
N SER A 601 -32.47 -43.75 20.18
CA SER A 601 -32.59 -43.39 18.75
C SER A 601 -32.52 -41.88 18.48
N VAL A 602 -33.01 -41.05 19.40
CA VAL A 602 -32.95 -39.58 19.30
C VAL A 602 -31.51 -39.07 19.28
N LEU A 603 -30.60 -39.66 20.06
CA LEU A 603 -29.19 -39.27 20.09
C LEU A 603 -28.45 -39.75 18.84
N ALA A 604 -28.78 -40.95 18.35
CA ALA A 604 -28.25 -41.48 17.10
C ALA A 604 -28.67 -40.61 15.90
N GLU A 605 -29.95 -40.20 15.81
CA GLU A 605 -30.41 -39.31 14.74
C GLU A 605 -29.80 -37.91 14.84
N ARG A 606 -29.60 -37.37 16.05
CA ARG A 606 -28.90 -36.09 16.22
C ARG A 606 -27.44 -36.15 15.80
N ALA A 607 -26.73 -37.21 16.16
CA ALA A 607 -25.34 -37.43 15.74
C ALA A 607 -25.23 -37.66 14.23
N ALA A 608 -26.23 -38.29 13.62
CA ALA A 608 -26.27 -38.48 12.18
C ALA A 608 -26.59 -37.18 11.41
N ALA A 609 -27.44 -36.30 11.94
CA ALA A 609 -27.67 -34.98 11.39
C ALA A 609 -26.42 -34.07 11.48
N ASP A 610 -25.65 -34.18 12.56
CA ASP A 610 -24.34 -33.50 12.68
C ASP A 610 -23.36 -34.05 11.62
N LEU A 611 -23.26 -35.38 11.46
CA LEU A 611 -22.44 -36.00 10.41
C LEU A 611 -22.82 -35.50 9.01
N GLU A 612 -24.12 -35.41 8.68
CA GLU A 612 -24.59 -34.87 7.40
C GLU A 612 -24.14 -33.41 7.22
N THR A 613 -24.30 -32.59 8.26
CA THR A 613 -23.89 -31.17 8.24
C THR A 613 -22.39 -31.04 8.01
N ARG A 614 -21.56 -31.81 8.72
CA ARG A 614 -20.10 -31.79 8.55
C ARG A 614 -19.66 -32.33 7.19
N ALA A 615 -20.35 -33.32 6.64
CA ALA A 615 -20.06 -33.82 5.29
C ALA A 615 -20.34 -32.75 4.22
N ARG A 616 -21.43 -31.97 4.40
CA ARG A 616 -21.76 -30.83 3.53
C ARG A 616 -20.72 -29.72 3.62
N GLU A 617 -20.34 -29.32 4.83
CA GLU A 617 -19.29 -28.31 5.07
C GLU A 617 -17.95 -28.75 4.48
N PHE A 618 -17.58 -30.02 4.66
CA PHE A 618 -16.37 -30.59 4.10
C PHE A 618 -16.38 -30.55 2.56
N LEU A 619 -17.43 -31.04 1.90
CA LEU A 619 -17.50 -30.99 0.43
C LEU A 619 -17.54 -29.55 -0.10
N ALA A 620 -18.23 -28.64 0.59
CA ALA A 620 -18.22 -27.22 0.22
C ALA A 620 -16.82 -26.59 0.32
N SER A 621 -15.97 -27.04 1.25
CA SER A 621 -14.59 -26.55 1.38
C SER A 621 -13.61 -27.17 0.36
N LEU A 622 -13.92 -28.36 -0.18
CA LEU A 622 -13.08 -29.01 -1.20
C LEU A 622 -12.93 -28.14 -2.45
N LEU A 623 -14.03 -27.61 -2.98
CA LEU A 623 -14.04 -26.86 -4.23
C LEU A 623 -14.90 -25.59 -4.12
N ARG A 624 -14.22 -24.45 -3.94
CA ARG A 624 -14.79 -23.11 -3.94
C ARG A 624 -14.50 -22.40 -5.27
N PRO A 625 -15.25 -21.34 -5.63
CA PRO A 625 -14.99 -20.57 -6.85
C PRO A 625 -13.54 -20.08 -6.99
N GLU A 626 -12.85 -19.77 -5.89
CA GLU A 626 -11.45 -19.33 -5.91
C GLU A 626 -10.48 -20.39 -6.48
N HIS A 627 -10.79 -21.69 -6.33
CA HIS A 627 -9.95 -22.77 -6.85
C HIS A 627 -10.01 -22.91 -8.37
N LEU A 628 -11.01 -22.29 -9.01
CA LEU A 628 -11.19 -22.25 -10.47
C LEU A 628 -10.67 -20.96 -11.10
N ARG A 629 -10.09 -20.06 -10.30
CA ARG A 629 -9.49 -18.81 -10.78
C ARG A 629 -8.01 -19.06 -11.09
N PRO A 630 -7.53 -18.72 -12.31
CA PRO A 630 -6.11 -18.78 -12.63
C PRO A 630 -5.27 -18.01 -11.62
N HIS A 631 -4.27 -18.68 -11.06
CA HIS A 631 -3.25 -18.12 -10.18
C HIS A 631 -1.98 -18.96 -10.29
N ALA A 632 -0.82 -18.34 -10.09
CA ALA A 632 0.47 -19.04 -10.06
C ALA A 632 1.53 -18.21 -9.32
N ALA A 633 2.42 -18.87 -8.59
CA ALA A 633 3.72 -18.31 -8.25
C ALA A 633 4.68 -18.59 -9.42
N VAL A 634 5.24 -17.56 -10.05
CA VAL A 634 5.95 -17.71 -11.32
C VAL A 634 7.47 -17.71 -11.10
N LEU A 635 8.15 -18.80 -11.44
CA LEU A 635 9.62 -18.89 -11.44
C LEU A 635 10.24 -18.02 -12.54
N PHE A 636 11.54 -17.73 -12.40
CA PHE A 636 12.23 -16.73 -13.22
C PHE A 636 11.53 -15.38 -13.15
N SER A 637 11.30 -14.98 -11.90
CA SER A 637 10.69 -13.71 -11.57
C SER A 637 11.49 -12.98 -10.51
N ALA A 638 11.40 -11.67 -10.56
CA ALA A 638 12.04 -10.77 -9.62
C ALA A 638 11.15 -9.56 -9.36
N ARG A 639 11.45 -8.82 -8.30
CA ARG A 639 10.78 -7.57 -7.94
C ARG A 639 11.77 -6.64 -7.28
N SER A 640 11.63 -5.35 -7.53
CA SER A 640 12.24 -4.31 -6.72
C SER A 640 11.41 -3.03 -6.79
N VAL A 641 11.82 -2.02 -6.03
CA VAL A 641 11.32 -0.66 -6.19
C VAL A 641 11.71 -0.08 -7.54
N VAL A 642 10.95 0.92 -8.00
CA VAL A 642 11.25 1.61 -9.27
C VAL A 642 11.86 2.99 -9.05
N ALA A 643 12.75 3.37 -9.95
CA ALA A 643 13.30 4.72 -10.07
C ALA A 643 13.33 5.15 -11.55
N PRO A 644 13.35 6.46 -11.86
CA PRO A 644 13.44 6.95 -13.23
C PRO A 644 14.68 6.40 -13.97
N GLY A 645 14.45 5.86 -15.17
CA GLY A 645 15.47 5.31 -16.09
C GLY A 645 15.52 6.11 -17.39
N TYR A 646 15.90 7.38 -17.29
CA TYR A 646 15.89 8.34 -18.39
C TYR A 646 17.07 8.21 -19.37
N ASP A 647 18.09 7.45 -18.99
CA ASP A 647 19.24 7.09 -19.81
C ASP A 647 19.00 5.80 -20.63
N LEU A 648 17.83 5.20 -20.51
CA LEU A 648 17.42 3.99 -21.22
C LEU A 648 16.69 4.32 -22.51
N GLY A 649 16.82 3.44 -23.50
CA GLY A 649 15.92 3.45 -24.65
C GLY A 649 14.48 3.20 -24.24
N ILE A 650 13.51 3.72 -25.00
CA ILE A 650 12.08 3.59 -24.66
C ILE A 650 11.61 2.13 -24.53
N ASP A 651 12.25 1.19 -25.23
CA ASP A 651 11.98 -0.24 -25.18
C ASP A 651 12.84 -0.99 -24.14
N GLN A 652 13.64 -0.28 -23.34
CA GLN A 652 14.55 -0.86 -22.35
C GLN A 652 14.03 -0.72 -20.91
N VAL A 653 14.52 -1.61 -20.05
CA VAL A 653 14.30 -1.57 -18.60
C VAL A 653 15.62 -1.85 -17.87
N GLY A 654 15.97 -1.03 -16.88
CA GLY A 654 17.16 -1.29 -16.08
C GLY A 654 16.88 -2.33 -15.01
N ILE A 655 17.67 -3.39 -14.98
CA ILE A 655 17.56 -4.52 -14.06
C ILE A 655 18.76 -4.52 -13.10
N PRO A 656 18.53 -4.53 -11.78
CA PRO A 656 19.58 -4.69 -10.77
C PRO A 656 20.51 -5.87 -11.04
N GLU A 657 21.79 -5.71 -10.76
CA GLU A 657 22.82 -6.71 -11.04
C GLU A 657 22.50 -8.07 -10.40
N GLU A 658 22.09 -8.09 -9.14
CA GLU A 658 21.73 -9.33 -8.44
C GLU A 658 20.52 -10.04 -9.10
N MET A 659 19.55 -9.27 -9.58
CA MET A 659 18.42 -9.82 -10.33
C MET A 659 18.88 -10.38 -11.69
N ALA A 660 19.74 -9.66 -12.40
CA ALA A 660 20.28 -10.08 -13.69
C ALA A 660 21.01 -11.43 -13.58
N TRP A 661 21.94 -11.55 -12.62
CA TRP A 661 22.66 -12.81 -12.38
C TRP A 661 21.72 -13.95 -11.99
N THR A 662 20.72 -13.68 -11.16
CA THR A 662 19.76 -14.70 -10.72
C THR A 662 18.91 -15.20 -11.89
N LEU A 663 18.30 -14.29 -12.66
CA LEU A 663 17.34 -14.63 -13.73
C LEU A 663 18.03 -15.25 -14.96
N PHE A 664 19.16 -14.68 -15.38
CA PHE A 664 19.84 -15.07 -16.61
C PHE A 664 21.00 -16.05 -16.39
N GLY A 665 21.46 -16.23 -15.14
CA GLY A 665 22.55 -17.14 -14.80
C GLY A 665 22.46 -18.52 -15.46
N PRO A 666 21.30 -19.20 -15.43
CA PRO A 666 21.12 -20.48 -16.14
C PRO A 666 21.36 -20.38 -17.65
N LEU A 667 20.88 -19.31 -18.31
CA LEU A 667 21.04 -19.11 -19.76
C LEU A 667 22.51 -18.84 -20.12
N VAL A 668 23.22 -18.09 -19.27
CA VAL A 668 24.65 -17.81 -19.43
C VAL A 668 25.48 -19.07 -19.22
N ALA A 669 25.16 -19.88 -18.21
CA ALA A 669 25.85 -21.13 -17.94
C ALA A 669 25.76 -22.09 -19.13
N ARG A 670 24.59 -22.16 -19.79
CA ARG A 670 24.37 -22.91 -21.03
C ARG A 670 25.32 -22.48 -22.15
N GLU A 671 25.47 -21.17 -22.36
CA GLU A 671 26.25 -20.62 -23.46
C GLU A 671 27.75 -20.74 -23.26
N LEU A 672 28.20 -20.65 -22.01
CA LEU A 672 29.60 -20.82 -21.67
C LEU A 672 29.99 -22.29 -21.48
N GLY A 673 29.01 -23.15 -21.21
CA GLY A 673 29.23 -24.53 -20.76
C GLY A 673 29.85 -24.61 -19.37
N SER A 674 29.63 -23.60 -18.51
CA SER A 674 30.25 -23.52 -17.17
C SER A 674 29.39 -22.71 -16.18
N GLU A 675 28.86 -23.40 -15.16
CA GLU A 675 28.21 -22.75 -14.01
C GLU A 675 29.22 -22.08 -13.08
N ASP A 676 30.45 -22.59 -13.02
CA ASP A 676 31.50 -22.04 -12.16
C ASP A 676 31.92 -20.65 -12.62
N GLU A 677 31.98 -20.40 -13.94
CA GLU A 677 32.24 -19.06 -14.47
C GLU A 677 31.13 -18.06 -14.11
N VAL A 678 29.87 -18.50 -14.11
CA VAL A 678 28.71 -17.67 -13.72
C VAL A 678 28.74 -17.37 -12.22
N ARG A 679 29.00 -18.39 -11.40
CA ARG A 679 29.12 -18.25 -9.93
C ARG A 679 30.27 -17.32 -9.55
N ALA A 680 31.39 -17.41 -10.26
CA ALA A 680 32.55 -16.54 -10.08
C ALA A 680 32.40 -15.15 -10.72
N ARG A 681 31.32 -14.91 -11.48
CA ARG A 681 31.05 -13.66 -12.23
C ARG A 681 32.27 -13.20 -13.04
N THR A 682 32.89 -14.12 -13.79
CA THR A 682 34.09 -13.80 -14.58
C THR A 682 33.78 -12.70 -15.62
N PRO A 683 34.78 -11.93 -16.10
CA PRO A 683 34.55 -10.94 -17.16
C PRO A 683 33.95 -11.53 -18.44
N ARG A 684 34.24 -12.82 -18.73
CA ARG A 684 33.62 -13.55 -19.84
C ARG A 684 32.13 -13.81 -19.55
N ALA A 685 31.79 -14.25 -18.35
CA ALA A 685 30.41 -14.44 -17.93
C ALA A 685 29.61 -13.15 -17.89
N ALA A 686 30.20 -12.05 -17.44
CA ALA A 686 29.55 -10.73 -17.45
C ALA A 686 29.21 -10.28 -18.88
N ARG A 687 30.12 -10.46 -19.85
CA ARG A 687 29.82 -10.16 -21.26
C ARG A 687 28.71 -11.06 -21.82
N ALA A 688 28.76 -12.36 -21.54
CA ALA A 688 27.72 -13.29 -21.98
C ALA A 688 26.36 -12.99 -21.32
N LEU A 689 26.35 -12.52 -20.06
CA LEU A 689 25.15 -12.02 -19.39
C LEU A 689 24.57 -10.80 -20.10
N ASP A 690 25.40 -9.79 -20.39
CA ASP A 690 24.95 -8.57 -21.08
C ASP A 690 24.41 -8.89 -22.49
N GLU A 691 25.07 -9.80 -23.21
CA GLU A 691 24.58 -10.30 -24.51
C GLU A 691 23.26 -11.07 -24.38
N ALA A 692 23.09 -11.87 -23.31
CA ALA A 692 21.86 -12.61 -23.02
C ALA A 692 20.68 -11.71 -22.71
N MET A 693 20.93 -10.69 -21.91
CA MET A 693 19.97 -9.65 -21.61
C MET A 693 19.57 -8.90 -22.88
N ALA A 694 20.54 -8.45 -23.69
CA ALA A 694 20.27 -7.66 -24.90
C ALA A 694 19.41 -8.37 -25.96
N ARG A 695 19.50 -9.69 -26.09
CA ARG A 695 18.69 -10.47 -27.05
C ARG A 695 17.36 -10.98 -26.49
N SER A 696 17.10 -10.78 -25.20
CA SER A 696 15.90 -11.29 -24.52
C SER A 696 14.91 -10.18 -24.24
N TRP A 697 13.63 -10.49 -24.26
CA TRP A 697 12.58 -9.70 -23.65
C TRP A 697 12.40 -10.14 -22.19
N VAL A 698 12.18 -9.18 -21.30
CA VAL A 698 11.56 -9.41 -20.00
C VAL A 698 10.20 -8.72 -19.96
N VAL A 699 9.26 -9.29 -19.21
CA VAL A 699 7.92 -8.73 -19.03
C VAL A 699 7.85 -8.03 -17.68
N VAL A 700 7.54 -6.73 -17.70
CA VAL A 700 7.41 -5.88 -16.51
C VAL A 700 5.94 -5.71 -16.17
N ASN A 701 5.60 -5.76 -14.87
CA ASN A 701 4.24 -5.59 -14.38
C ASN A 701 4.21 -4.92 -13.00
N ARG A 702 3.29 -3.96 -12.81
CA ARG A 702 2.91 -3.42 -11.50
C ARG A 702 1.50 -3.92 -11.16
N ALA A 703 1.36 -4.62 -10.04
CA ALA A 703 0.05 -5.03 -9.55
C ALA A 703 -0.68 -3.86 -8.87
N PRO A 704 -2.02 -3.77 -8.95
CA PRO A 704 -2.91 -4.67 -9.69
C PRO A 704 -2.95 -4.39 -11.20
N SER A 705 -3.09 -5.45 -12.00
CA SER A 705 -3.26 -5.34 -13.45
C SER A 705 -4.72 -4.98 -13.81
N LEU A 706 -4.96 -3.73 -14.17
CA LEU A 706 -6.31 -3.19 -14.41
C LEU A 706 -6.65 -3.03 -15.89
N SER A 707 -5.69 -3.16 -16.80
CA SER A 707 -5.91 -3.00 -18.24
C SER A 707 -5.08 -4.00 -19.06
N SER A 708 -5.39 -4.08 -20.36
CA SER A 708 -4.63 -4.88 -21.32
C SER A 708 -3.21 -4.36 -21.60
N THR A 709 -2.82 -3.22 -21.02
CA THR A 709 -1.48 -2.61 -21.16
C THR A 709 -0.64 -2.76 -19.88
N SER A 710 -1.16 -3.41 -18.83
CA SER A 710 -0.46 -3.55 -17.54
C SER A 710 0.80 -4.44 -17.59
N PHE A 711 1.08 -5.07 -18.72
CA PHE A 711 2.27 -5.90 -18.95
C PHE A 711 3.06 -5.30 -20.10
N VAL A 712 4.29 -4.87 -19.85
CA VAL A 712 5.14 -4.26 -20.87
C VAL A 712 6.39 -5.11 -21.04
N ALA A 713 6.62 -5.62 -22.24
CA ALA A 713 7.87 -6.28 -22.62
C ALA A 713 8.93 -5.25 -22.96
N SER A 714 10.11 -5.38 -22.34
CA SER A 714 11.26 -4.51 -22.52
C SER A 714 12.57 -5.30 -22.59
N HIS A 715 13.56 -4.75 -23.26
CA HIS A 715 14.92 -5.27 -23.26
C HIS A 715 15.65 -4.90 -21.96
N PRO A 716 16.12 -5.87 -21.17
CA PRO A 716 16.77 -5.58 -19.91
C PRO A 716 18.19 -5.04 -20.11
N VAL A 717 18.56 -4.03 -19.33
CA VAL A 717 19.91 -3.45 -19.25
C VAL A 717 20.40 -3.58 -17.82
N ARG A 718 21.59 -4.17 -17.61
CA ARG A 718 22.12 -4.40 -16.26
C ARG A 718 22.48 -3.07 -15.57
N ARG A 719 22.07 -2.92 -14.31
CA ARG A 719 22.35 -1.75 -13.47
C ARG A 719 23.04 -2.15 -12.16
N PRO A 720 23.99 -1.35 -11.66
CA PRO A 720 24.68 -1.65 -10.40
C PRO A 720 23.83 -1.37 -9.14
N GLU A 721 22.71 -0.68 -9.30
CA GLU A 721 21.82 -0.24 -8.21
C GLU A 721 20.79 -1.33 -7.86
N ASN A 722 20.11 -1.19 -6.72
CA ASN A 722 19.08 -2.13 -6.26
C ASN A 722 17.66 -1.86 -6.81
N ALA A 723 17.45 -0.73 -7.50
CA ALA A 723 16.15 -0.35 -8.08
C ALA A 723 16.01 -0.73 -9.56
N ILE A 724 14.80 -1.07 -9.97
CA ILE A 724 14.44 -1.21 -11.39
C ILE A 724 14.31 0.18 -12.00
N ARG A 725 14.98 0.41 -13.14
CA ARG A 725 14.92 1.69 -13.85
C ARG A 725 13.86 1.63 -14.95
N LEU A 726 12.82 2.46 -14.84
CA LEU A 726 11.75 2.54 -15.83
C LEU A 726 11.88 3.79 -16.69
N HIS A 727 11.77 3.64 -18.00
CA HIS A 727 11.66 4.78 -18.90
C HIS A 727 10.34 5.55 -18.64
N PRO A 728 10.36 6.90 -18.50
CA PRO A 728 9.19 7.70 -18.14
C PRO A 728 7.93 7.49 -19.02
N ALA A 729 8.12 7.20 -20.31
CA ALA A 729 7.01 6.93 -21.24
C ALA A 729 6.26 5.61 -20.96
N VAL A 730 6.86 4.69 -20.19
CA VAL A 730 6.27 3.36 -19.87
C VAL A 730 5.46 3.39 -18.58
N CYS A 731 5.82 4.28 -17.64
CA CYS A 731 5.12 4.49 -16.37
C CYS A 731 3.58 4.51 -16.48
N PRO A 732 2.95 5.13 -17.50
CA PRO A 732 1.49 5.23 -17.58
C PRO A 732 0.81 3.89 -17.82
N LEU A 733 1.45 3.01 -18.61
CA LEU A 733 0.94 1.69 -18.94
C LEU A 733 0.95 0.78 -17.71
N LEU A 734 1.97 0.96 -16.86
CA LEU A 734 2.15 0.25 -15.61
C LEU A 734 1.46 0.95 -14.42
N ASN A 735 0.82 2.11 -14.62
CA ASN A 735 0.30 2.95 -13.54
C ASN A 735 1.36 3.24 -12.44
N ALA A 736 2.62 3.50 -12.79
CA ALA A 736 3.70 3.73 -11.83
C ALA A 736 4.01 5.23 -11.67
N ASP A 737 4.27 5.70 -10.45
CA ASP A 737 4.48 7.14 -10.17
C ASP A 737 5.71 7.47 -9.28
N PHE A 738 6.69 6.56 -9.15
CA PHE A 738 7.97 6.78 -8.45
C PHE A 738 7.84 7.24 -6.98
N ASP A 739 6.83 6.71 -6.28
CA ASP A 739 6.53 7.06 -4.89
C ASP A 739 6.94 5.97 -3.85
N GLY A 740 7.71 4.99 -4.31
CA GLY A 740 8.06 3.76 -3.57
C GLY A 740 7.39 2.48 -4.10
N ASP A 741 6.71 2.60 -5.23
CA ASP A 741 6.20 1.51 -6.07
C ASP A 741 7.19 0.37 -6.27
N GLN A 742 6.67 -0.86 -6.31
CA GLN A 742 7.41 -2.06 -6.68
C GLN A 742 6.84 -2.66 -7.96
N VAL A 743 7.72 -3.07 -8.86
CA VAL A 743 7.32 -3.78 -10.09
C VAL A 743 7.96 -5.15 -10.15
N ALA A 744 7.21 -6.11 -10.66
CA ALA A 744 7.68 -7.45 -10.95
C ALA A 744 8.25 -7.52 -12.37
N VAL A 745 9.29 -8.34 -12.54
CA VAL A 745 9.93 -8.66 -13.81
C VAL A 745 9.87 -10.17 -13.97
N PHE A 746 9.43 -10.63 -15.13
CA PHE A 746 9.33 -12.05 -15.49
C PHE A 746 10.18 -12.29 -16.73
N LEU A 747 11.04 -13.31 -16.73
CA LEU A 747 11.82 -13.71 -17.91
C LEU A 747 11.14 -14.89 -18.63
N PRO A 748 10.53 -14.68 -19.82
CA PRO A 748 10.10 -15.78 -20.66
C PRO A 748 11.29 -16.66 -21.08
N LEU A 749 11.13 -17.98 -21.02
CA LEU A 749 12.16 -18.95 -21.34
C LEU A 749 11.92 -19.66 -22.67
N THR A 750 10.66 -19.76 -23.09
CA THR A 750 10.33 -20.41 -24.36
C THR A 750 10.51 -19.43 -25.52
N GLU A 751 10.88 -19.96 -26.69
CA GLU A 751 10.99 -19.15 -27.91
C GLU A 751 9.63 -18.51 -28.29
N ALA A 752 8.53 -19.25 -28.08
CA ALA A 752 7.18 -18.76 -28.31
C ALA A 752 6.82 -17.59 -27.36
N GLY A 753 7.15 -17.72 -26.07
CA GLY A 753 6.96 -16.64 -25.09
C GLY A 753 7.81 -15.41 -25.38
N GLN A 754 9.09 -15.59 -25.75
CA GLN A 754 9.99 -14.51 -26.15
C GLN A 754 9.47 -13.74 -27.38
N ARG A 755 9.03 -14.46 -28.41
CA ARG A 755 8.44 -13.87 -29.63
C ARG A 755 7.13 -13.14 -29.33
N GLU A 756 6.20 -13.78 -28.61
CA GLU A 756 4.92 -13.17 -28.28
C GLU A 756 5.09 -11.92 -27.41
N ALA A 757 6.04 -11.94 -26.46
CA ALA A 757 6.36 -10.77 -25.64
C ALA A 757 6.71 -9.55 -26.52
N GLY A 758 7.63 -9.71 -27.46
CA GLY A 758 8.01 -8.65 -28.40
C GLY A 758 6.89 -8.24 -29.36
N GLU A 759 6.08 -9.19 -29.83
CA GLU A 759 5.04 -8.93 -30.85
C GLU A 759 3.77 -8.28 -30.28
N ARG A 760 3.33 -8.69 -29.08
CA ARG A 760 2.00 -8.36 -28.52
C ARG A 760 2.04 -7.36 -27.37
N ILE A 761 3.02 -7.50 -26.47
CA ILE A 761 3.05 -6.78 -25.19
C ILE A 761 4.28 -5.89 -25.03
N SER A 762 5.12 -5.73 -26.06
CA SER A 762 6.03 -4.58 -26.14
C SER A 762 5.23 -3.30 -26.38
N LEU A 763 5.83 -2.13 -26.16
CA LEU A 763 5.24 -0.84 -26.53
C LEU A 763 4.77 -0.81 -27.99
N ALA A 764 5.60 -1.31 -28.91
CA ALA A 764 5.24 -1.41 -30.32
C ALA A 764 4.09 -2.40 -30.55
N GLY A 765 4.05 -3.52 -29.82
CA GLY A 765 2.95 -4.48 -29.85
C GLY A 765 1.63 -3.88 -29.38
N HIS A 766 1.66 -3.11 -28.30
CA HIS A 766 0.51 -2.38 -27.79
C HIS A 766 0.00 -1.34 -28.79
N LEU A 767 0.87 -0.51 -29.37
CA LEU A 767 0.49 0.48 -30.39
C LEU A 767 -0.12 -0.16 -31.64
N ARG A 768 0.40 -1.32 -32.08
CA ARG A 768 -0.18 -2.07 -33.21
C ARG A 768 -1.56 -2.64 -32.90
N ARG A 769 -1.78 -3.07 -31.66
CA ARG A 769 -3.05 -3.65 -31.22
C ARG A 769 -4.12 -2.58 -30.98
N ASP A 770 -3.71 -1.46 -30.40
CA ASP A 770 -4.58 -0.38 -29.99
C ASP A 770 -3.91 0.98 -30.22
N PRO A 771 -4.27 1.71 -31.30
CA PRO A 771 -3.77 3.06 -31.56
C PRO A 771 -4.05 4.07 -30.45
N ALA A 772 -5.04 3.84 -29.57
CA ALA A 772 -5.33 4.73 -28.44
C ALA A 772 -4.19 4.75 -27.40
N VAL A 773 -3.29 3.76 -27.43
CA VAL A 773 -2.10 3.71 -26.57
C VAL A 773 -1.16 4.90 -26.79
N VAL A 774 -1.22 5.59 -27.94
CA VAL A 774 -0.48 6.85 -28.17
C VAL A 774 -0.78 7.87 -27.04
N ALA A 775 -2.03 7.95 -26.58
CA ALA A 775 -2.44 8.84 -25.49
C ALA A 775 -1.86 8.44 -24.11
N LEU A 776 -1.23 7.27 -24.01
CA LEU A 776 -0.53 6.82 -22.80
C LEU A 776 0.99 7.01 -22.88
N VAL A 777 1.57 7.06 -24.08
CA VAL A 777 3.04 7.07 -24.27
C VAL A 777 3.61 8.40 -24.74
N TYR A 778 2.77 9.40 -25.06
CA TYR A 778 3.26 10.72 -25.45
C TYR A 778 4.12 11.36 -24.33
N PRO A 779 5.04 12.30 -24.63
CA PRO A 779 5.78 13.03 -23.60
C PRO A 779 4.84 13.76 -22.64
N ARG A 780 4.97 13.54 -21.32
CA ARG A 780 4.05 14.09 -20.29
C ARG A 780 4.76 14.93 -19.23
N CYS A 781 3.98 15.51 -18.33
CA CYS A 781 4.48 16.22 -17.15
C CYS A 781 5.54 17.27 -17.52
N GLU A 782 6.75 17.18 -16.96
CA GLU A 782 7.83 18.13 -17.20
C GLU A 782 8.25 18.16 -18.68
N ALA A 783 8.23 17.02 -19.38
CA ALA A 783 8.58 16.98 -20.80
C ALA A 783 7.54 17.75 -21.64
N LEU A 784 6.24 17.52 -21.41
CA LEU A 784 5.20 18.26 -22.12
C LEU A 784 5.23 19.74 -21.77
N TRP A 785 5.42 20.08 -20.49
CA TRP A 785 5.53 21.47 -20.04
C TRP A 785 6.70 22.18 -20.75
N GLY A 786 7.86 21.52 -20.84
CA GLY A 786 9.03 22.05 -21.53
C GLY A 786 8.81 22.22 -23.03
N LEU A 787 8.13 21.28 -23.70
CA LEU A 787 7.76 21.42 -25.11
C LEU A 787 6.73 22.54 -25.33
N ALA A 788 5.77 22.68 -24.44
CA ALA A 788 4.80 23.78 -24.48
C ALA A 788 5.50 25.14 -24.29
N TRP A 789 6.48 25.22 -23.39
CA TRP A 789 7.34 26.40 -23.25
C TRP A 789 8.13 26.69 -24.53
N LEU A 790 8.81 25.67 -25.08
CA LEU A 790 9.61 25.77 -26.31
C LEU A 790 8.78 26.25 -27.50
N SER A 791 7.55 25.76 -27.66
CA SER A 791 6.67 26.12 -28.78
C SER A 791 6.31 27.61 -28.87
N ARG A 792 6.59 28.37 -27.81
CA ARG A 792 6.39 29.83 -27.75
C ARG A 792 7.65 30.62 -28.15
N ALA A 793 8.82 29.98 -28.14
CA ALA A 793 10.07 30.59 -28.53
C ALA A 793 10.18 30.68 -30.07
N PRO A 794 10.91 31.66 -30.62
CA PRO A 794 11.18 31.74 -32.06
C PRO A 794 11.82 30.45 -32.57
N GLY A 795 11.25 29.84 -33.62
CA GLY A 795 11.74 28.58 -34.20
C GLY A 795 11.32 27.31 -33.45
N GLY A 796 10.68 27.42 -32.29
CA GLY A 796 10.35 26.28 -31.43
C GLY A 796 9.27 25.38 -32.00
N GLN A 797 8.31 25.93 -32.76
CA GLN A 797 7.26 25.13 -33.41
C GLN A 797 7.83 24.28 -34.55
N GLU A 798 8.73 24.86 -35.35
CA GLU A 798 9.44 24.15 -36.41
C GLU A 798 10.34 23.06 -35.83
N GLU A 799 11.02 23.33 -34.73
CA GLU A 799 11.83 22.34 -34.01
C GLU A 799 10.97 21.16 -33.53
N ILE A 800 9.81 21.43 -32.91
CA ILE A 800 8.90 20.38 -32.44
C ILE A 800 8.35 19.54 -33.60
N ALA A 801 7.93 20.16 -34.70
CA ALA A 801 7.45 19.45 -35.88
C ALA A 801 8.54 18.55 -36.48
N HIS A 802 9.78 19.04 -36.55
CA HIS A 802 10.94 18.26 -37.00
C HIS A 802 11.20 17.06 -36.08
N LEU A 803 11.22 17.26 -34.75
CA LEU A 803 11.41 16.17 -33.80
C LEU A 803 10.28 15.13 -33.85
N ALA A 804 9.04 15.59 -34.02
CA ALA A 804 7.86 14.74 -34.17
C ALA A 804 7.86 13.97 -35.51
N GLY A 805 8.56 14.47 -36.54
CA GLY A 805 8.51 13.90 -37.90
C GLY A 805 7.17 14.15 -38.61
N THR A 806 6.39 15.11 -38.14
CA THR A 806 5.07 15.46 -38.66
C THR A 806 4.64 16.83 -38.14
N ASP A 807 3.75 17.51 -38.85
CA ASP A 807 3.21 18.78 -38.42
C ASP A 807 2.34 18.62 -37.16
N VAL A 808 2.59 19.48 -36.17
CA VAL A 808 1.87 19.50 -34.89
C VAL A 808 1.16 20.86 -34.77
N PRO A 809 -0.18 20.90 -34.78
CA PRO A 809 -0.91 22.16 -34.70
C PRO A 809 -0.81 22.78 -33.30
N MET A 810 -0.78 24.11 -33.22
CA MET A 810 -0.68 24.87 -31.96
C MET A 810 -1.86 25.84 -31.81
N PRO A 811 -3.10 25.34 -31.63
CA PRO A 811 -4.31 26.18 -31.70
C PRO A 811 -4.34 27.30 -30.65
N GLU A 812 -3.75 27.05 -29.47
CA GLU A 812 -3.65 28.00 -28.35
C GLU A 812 -2.36 28.86 -28.40
N GLY A 813 -1.60 28.78 -29.49
CA GLY A 813 -0.28 29.43 -29.61
C GLY A 813 0.86 28.69 -28.90
N PHE A 814 0.59 27.52 -28.32
CA PHE A 814 1.58 26.61 -27.74
C PHE A 814 1.13 25.14 -27.88
N LEU A 815 2.05 24.21 -27.60
CA LEU A 815 1.80 22.77 -27.67
C LEU A 815 0.87 22.28 -26.56
N THR A 816 -0.12 21.48 -26.94
CA THR A 816 -1.02 20.77 -26.02
C THR A 816 -0.89 19.25 -26.17
N ALA A 817 -1.26 18.53 -25.11
CA ALA A 817 -1.31 17.06 -25.09
C ALA A 817 -2.16 16.51 -26.23
N ASP A 818 -3.33 17.09 -26.47
CA ASP A 818 -4.26 16.67 -27.52
C ASP A 818 -3.68 16.87 -28.92
N ALA A 819 -3.05 18.03 -29.17
CA ALA A 819 -2.41 18.32 -30.45
C ALA A 819 -1.26 17.36 -30.72
N LEU A 820 -0.44 17.09 -29.70
CA LEU A 820 0.69 16.17 -29.82
C LEU A 820 0.22 14.73 -30.05
N THR A 821 -0.73 14.27 -29.25
CA THR A 821 -1.31 12.93 -29.36
C THR A 821 -1.93 12.73 -30.74
N GLY A 822 -2.73 13.69 -31.22
CA GLY A 822 -3.33 13.63 -32.55
C GLY A 822 -2.28 13.61 -33.67
N ALA A 823 -1.17 14.32 -33.53
CA ALA A 823 -0.06 14.28 -34.49
C ALA A 823 0.65 12.92 -34.50
N LEU A 824 0.93 12.36 -33.32
CA LEU A 824 1.53 11.03 -33.17
C LEU A 824 0.61 9.92 -33.65
N THR A 825 -0.72 10.04 -33.47
CA THR A 825 -1.69 9.09 -34.04
C THR A 825 -1.68 9.12 -35.57
N ARG A 826 -1.62 10.30 -36.19
CA ARG A 826 -1.47 10.40 -37.66
C ARG A 826 -0.14 9.80 -38.14
N LEU A 827 0.95 9.99 -37.39
CA LEU A 827 2.23 9.36 -37.69
C LEU A 827 2.15 7.84 -37.57
N LEU A 828 1.45 7.32 -36.55
CA LEU A 828 1.22 5.89 -36.36
C LEU A 828 0.50 5.27 -37.56
N GLU A 829 -0.57 5.93 -38.03
CA GLU A 829 -1.34 5.49 -39.20
C GLU A 829 -0.51 5.50 -40.49
N ARG A 830 0.40 6.45 -40.64
CA ARG A 830 1.21 6.64 -41.85
C ARG A 830 2.44 5.72 -41.90
N GLU A 831 3.16 5.59 -40.79
CA GLU A 831 4.51 4.98 -40.77
C GLU A 831 4.68 3.86 -39.73
N GLY A 832 3.64 3.59 -38.92
CA GLY A 832 3.65 2.52 -37.92
C GLY A 832 4.29 2.90 -36.58
N ALA A 833 4.44 1.90 -35.71
CA ALA A 833 4.80 2.12 -34.30
C ALA A 833 6.24 2.60 -34.08
N SER A 834 7.21 2.12 -34.85
CA SER A 834 8.62 2.43 -34.62
C SER A 834 8.95 3.92 -34.81
N PRO A 835 8.50 4.61 -35.89
CA PRO A 835 8.69 6.05 -36.03
C PRO A 835 8.05 6.87 -34.91
N VAL A 836 6.88 6.44 -34.42
CA VAL A 836 6.19 7.09 -33.30
C VAL A 836 7.00 6.99 -32.01
N LEU A 837 7.49 5.80 -31.67
CA LEU A 837 8.31 5.60 -30.47
C LEU A 837 9.60 6.42 -30.52
N ALA A 838 10.25 6.49 -31.69
CA ALA A 838 11.43 7.33 -31.88
C ALA A 838 11.11 8.84 -31.79
N ALA A 839 9.94 9.27 -32.27
CA ALA A 839 9.47 10.65 -32.13
C ALA A 839 9.21 10.99 -30.65
N VAL A 840 8.52 10.12 -29.92
CA VAL A 840 8.28 10.26 -28.48
C VAL A 840 9.59 10.42 -27.72
N GLU A 841 10.58 9.56 -27.98
CA GLU A 841 11.87 9.60 -27.31
C GLU A 841 12.60 10.94 -27.54
N ARG A 842 12.68 11.40 -28.80
CA ARG A 842 13.29 12.69 -29.15
C ARG A 842 12.58 13.89 -28.51
N LEU A 843 11.25 13.92 -28.61
CA LEU A 843 10.42 14.99 -28.04
C LEU A 843 10.53 15.02 -26.52
N GLN A 844 10.51 13.85 -25.88
CA GLN A 844 10.61 13.74 -24.44
C GLN A 844 11.96 14.23 -23.93
N ALA A 845 13.06 13.79 -24.56
CA ALA A 845 14.40 14.25 -24.22
C ALA A 845 14.52 15.77 -24.33
N ARG A 846 14.01 16.35 -25.43
CA ARG A 846 14.03 17.81 -25.64
C ARG A 846 13.16 18.55 -24.63
N GLY A 847 11.96 18.05 -24.35
CA GLY A 847 11.07 18.63 -23.33
C GLY A 847 11.72 18.71 -21.96
N PHE A 848 12.38 17.63 -21.53
CA PHE A 848 13.11 17.61 -20.26
C PHE A 848 14.28 18.59 -20.22
N GLU A 849 15.03 18.72 -21.32
CA GLU A 849 16.12 19.68 -21.42
C GLU A 849 15.62 21.14 -21.26
N VAL A 850 14.51 21.48 -21.90
CA VAL A 850 13.90 22.82 -21.77
C VAL A 850 13.40 23.05 -20.34
N ALA A 851 12.70 22.07 -19.77
CA ALA A 851 12.19 22.16 -18.40
C ALA A 851 13.32 22.40 -17.37
N ARG A 852 14.46 21.73 -17.53
CA ARG A 852 15.65 21.87 -16.66
C ARG A 852 16.18 23.30 -16.56
N HIS A 853 16.13 24.08 -17.64
CA HIS A 853 16.68 25.44 -17.68
C HIS A 853 15.65 26.53 -17.35
N SER A 854 14.37 26.16 -17.24
CA SER A 854 13.28 27.12 -17.08
C SER A 854 13.30 27.86 -15.75
N GLY A 855 13.72 27.23 -14.66
CA GLY A 855 13.53 27.73 -13.29
C GLY A 855 12.05 27.85 -12.89
N ALA A 856 11.13 27.25 -13.66
CA ALA A 856 9.71 27.28 -13.36
C ALA A 856 9.41 26.64 -12.00
N SER A 857 8.47 27.26 -11.28
CA SER A 857 8.16 26.92 -9.90
C SER A 857 6.77 27.45 -9.54
N MET A 858 6.35 27.21 -8.30
CA MET A 858 5.12 27.75 -7.73
C MET A 858 5.47 28.94 -6.83
N SER A 859 4.77 30.06 -7.01
CA SER A 859 4.86 31.21 -6.10
C SER A 859 4.39 30.81 -4.69
N PRO A 860 5.07 31.24 -3.61
CA PRO A 860 4.56 31.11 -2.26
C PRO A 860 3.37 32.07 -1.97
N PHE A 861 3.06 32.97 -2.90
CA PHE A 861 1.94 33.92 -2.81
C PHE A 861 1.11 33.85 -4.11
N PRO A 862 0.45 32.72 -4.41
CA PRO A 862 -0.21 32.54 -5.68
C PRO A 862 -1.58 33.24 -5.73
N GLY A 863 -1.95 33.78 -6.89
CA GLY A 863 -3.25 34.38 -7.16
C GLY A 863 -3.36 35.88 -6.88
N GLU A 864 -2.26 36.56 -6.58
CA GLU A 864 -2.21 38.03 -6.40
C GLU A 864 -2.61 38.77 -7.70
N SER A 865 -2.21 38.23 -8.86
CA SER A 865 -2.55 38.80 -10.17
C SER A 865 -3.99 38.52 -10.62
N LEU A 866 -4.78 37.77 -9.83
CA LEU A 866 -6.14 37.39 -10.18
C LEU A 866 -7.15 38.27 -9.45
N ALA A 867 -7.96 39.01 -10.21
CA ALA A 867 -9.16 39.63 -9.68
C ALA A 867 -10.22 38.55 -9.43
N ARG A 868 -10.34 38.08 -8.17
CA ARG A 868 -11.33 37.07 -7.79
C ARG A 868 -12.75 37.69 -7.84
N PRO A 869 -13.77 36.93 -8.27
CA PRO A 869 -15.14 37.38 -8.16
C PRO A 869 -15.52 37.64 -6.69
N PRO A 870 -16.50 38.50 -6.40
CA PRO A 870 -16.94 38.74 -5.04
C PRO A 870 -17.55 37.47 -4.45
N GLN A 871 -17.15 37.12 -3.23
CA GLN A 871 -17.72 35.96 -2.55
C GLN A 871 -19.20 36.18 -2.21
N PRO A 872 -20.05 35.12 -2.25
CA PRO A 872 -21.44 35.23 -1.84
C PRO A 872 -21.60 35.60 -0.36
N GLU A 873 -22.55 36.49 -0.07
CA GLU A 873 -22.94 36.80 1.32
C GLU A 873 -23.72 35.64 1.98
N SER A 874 -24.50 34.91 1.17
CA SER A 874 -25.30 33.76 1.60
C SER A 874 -24.44 32.51 1.80
N ALA A 875 -24.88 31.62 2.71
CA ALA A 875 -24.31 30.27 2.87
C ALA A 875 -24.99 29.22 1.95
N ALA A 876 -25.86 29.65 1.04
CA ALA A 876 -26.59 28.73 0.15
C ALA A 876 -25.63 27.98 -0.79
N PRO A 877 -25.72 26.64 -0.87
CA PRO A 877 -24.80 25.83 -1.68
C PRO A 877 -24.78 26.22 -3.16
N GLU A 878 -25.92 26.60 -3.74
CA GLU A 878 -26.02 27.01 -5.15
C GLU A 878 -25.19 28.27 -5.45
N ALA A 879 -25.17 29.23 -4.52
CA ALA A 879 -24.39 30.45 -4.68
C ALA A 879 -22.88 30.17 -4.64
N TRP A 880 -22.45 29.24 -3.78
CA TRP A 880 -21.04 28.83 -3.68
C TRP A 880 -20.58 27.95 -4.85
N SER A 881 -21.48 27.12 -5.40
CA SER A 881 -21.23 26.43 -6.67
C SER A 881 -21.04 27.41 -7.82
N ALA A 882 -21.91 28.43 -7.94
CA ALA A 882 -21.78 29.45 -8.97
C ALA A 882 -20.49 30.27 -8.84
N TYR A 883 -20.10 30.65 -7.61
CA TYR A 883 -18.81 31.32 -7.35
C TYR A 883 -17.61 30.46 -7.79
N ALA A 884 -17.63 29.16 -7.50
CA ALA A 884 -16.57 28.25 -7.90
C ALA A 884 -16.45 28.14 -9.43
N GLU A 885 -17.59 28.08 -10.14
CA GLU A 885 -17.64 28.10 -11.60
C GLU A 885 -17.11 29.43 -12.17
N GLU A 886 -17.55 30.58 -11.65
CA GLU A 886 -17.10 31.91 -12.10
C GLU A 886 -15.59 32.10 -11.91
N LEU A 887 -15.03 31.63 -10.78
CA LEU A 887 -13.59 31.66 -10.54
C LEU A 887 -12.82 30.73 -11.50
N ALA A 888 -13.37 29.55 -11.79
CA ALA A 888 -12.77 28.63 -12.76
C ALA A 888 -12.80 29.24 -14.19
N ASP A 889 -13.89 29.89 -14.59
CA ASP A 889 -14.00 30.57 -15.88
C ASP A 889 -13.02 31.75 -15.99
N ALA A 890 -12.88 32.55 -14.92
CA ALA A 890 -11.91 33.64 -14.86
C ALA A 890 -10.47 33.12 -15.03
N LEU A 891 -10.13 31.98 -14.43
CA LEU A 891 -8.83 31.32 -14.62
C LEU A 891 -8.68 30.74 -16.03
N ALA A 892 -9.72 30.12 -16.57
CA ALA A 892 -9.71 29.56 -17.92
C ALA A 892 -9.47 30.65 -18.99
N ALA A 893 -10.04 31.85 -18.79
CA ALA A 893 -9.90 32.98 -19.70
C ALA A 893 -8.50 33.63 -19.68
N ARG A 894 -7.67 33.40 -18.65
CA ARG A 894 -6.34 33.99 -18.52
C ARG A 894 -5.35 33.50 -19.57
N SER A 895 -4.55 34.38 -20.16
CA SER A 895 -3.53 34.03 -21.18
C SER A 895 -2.10 34.48 -20.84
N ASP A 896 -1.88 35.03 -19.66
CA ASP A 896 -0.61 35.60 -19.19
C ASP A 896 0.35 34.54 -18.63
N ILE A 897 0.72 33.59 -19.48
CA ILE A 897 1.61 32.46 -19.14
C ILE A 897 3.00 32.93 -18.62
N ASP A 898 3.41 34.15 -18.98
CA ASP A 898 4.68 34.73 -18.52
C ASP A 898 4.61 35.35 -17.12
N SER A 899 3.43 35.37 -16.50
CA SER A 899 3.28 35.86 -15.14
C SER A 899 4.18 35.08 -14.16
N PRO A 900 4.87 35.76 -13.21
CA PRO A 900 5.60 35.09 -12.15
C PRO A 900 4.69 34.45 -11.08
N ASP A 901 3.41 34.82 -11.08
CA ASP A 901 2.41 34.38 -10.11
C ASP A 901 1.86 32.98 -10.45
N LEU A 902 0.97 32.89 -11.45
CA LEU A 902 0.32 31.63 -11.86
C LEU A 902 0.80 31.09 -13.22
N GLY A 903 1.69 31.79 -13.91
CA GLY A 903 2.08 31.49 -15.30
C GLY A 903 2.51 30.04 -15.54
N PRO A 904 3.46 29.49 -14.74
CA PRO A 904 3.88 28.09 -14.86
C PRO A 904 2.74 27.08 -14.65
N GLN A 905 1.84 27.35 -13.69
CA GLN A 905 0.69 26.50 -13.39
C GLN A 905 -0.37 26.59 -14.50
N LEU A 906 -0.62 27.78 -15.03
CA LEU A 906 -1.50 28.00 -16.18
C LEU A 906 -1.00 27.25 -17.41
N LEU A 907 0.31 27.31 -17.70
CA LEU A 907 0.87 26.51 -18.79
C LEU A 907 0.71 25.02 -18.52
N ALA A 908 0.95 24.56 -17.30
CA ALA A 908 0.83 23.15 -16.95
C ALA A 908 -0.59 22.60 -17.17
N VAL A 909 -1.61 23.33 -16.73
CA VAL A 909 -3.01 22.91 -16.89
C VAL A 909 -3.49 23.08 -18.34
N LYS A 910 -3.17 24.20 -19.00
CA LYS A 910 -3.66 24.48 -20.37
C LYS A 910 -3.00 23.66 -21.46
N SER A 911 -1.72 23.31 -21.30
CA SER A 911 -1.05 22.37 -22.19
C SER A 911 -1.49 20.92 -21.95
N GLY A 912 -2.13 20.62 -20.82
CA GLY A 912 -2.41 19.25 -20.39
C GLY A 912 -1.19 18.54 -19.79
N ALA A 913 -0.08 19.24 -19.53
CA ALA A 913 1.11 18.67 -18.90
C ALA A 913 0.81 18.14 -17.50
N ARG A 914 0.05 18.88 -16.68
CA ARG A 914 -0.41 18.42 -15.36
C ARG A 914 -1.56 19.25 -14.81
N GLY A 915 -2.58 18.55 -14.34
CA GLY A 915 -3.73 19.14 -13.63
C GLY A 915 -4.78 19.74 -14.55
N GLN A 916 -5.80 20.34 -13.94
CA GLN A 916 -6.95 20.95 -14.62
C GLN A 916 -7.30 22.30 -13.99
N ILE A 917 -8.00 23.18 -14.73
CA ILE A 917 -8.40 24.52 -14.25
C ILE A 917 -9.16 24.46 -12.93
N GLY A 918 -10.07 23.50 -12.75
CA GLY A 918 -10.80 23.35 -11.48
C GLY A 918 -9.90 23.09 -10.26
N GLN A 919 -8.78 22.37 -10.42
CA GLN A 919 -7.82 22.16 -9.33
C GLN A 919 -7.07 23.45 -8.98
N LEU A 920 -6.78 24.28 -9.99
CA LEU A 920 -6.20 25.60 -9.79
C LEU A 920 -7.21 26.58 -9.16
N ALA A 921 -8.49 26.49 -9.51
CA ALA A 921 -9.56 27.24 -8.86
C ALA A 921 -9.67 26.86 -7.38
N ILE A 922 -9.68 25.55 -7.07
CA ILE A 922 -9.69 25.05 -5.67
C ILE A 922 -8.49 25.59 -4.89
N LEU A 923 -7.29 25.65 -5.50
CA LEU A 923 -6.11 26.25 -4.87
C LEU A 923 -6.39 27.67 -4.37
N LEU A 924 -7.17 28.45 -5.11
CA LEU A 924 -7.48 29.87 -4.84
C LEU A 924 -8.87 30.09 -4.19
N GLY A 925 -9.49 29.02 -3.63
CA GLY A 925 -10.76 29.11 -2.90
C GLY A 925 -12.01 28.75 -3.70
N GLY A 926 -11.87 28.23 -4.93
CA GLY A 926 -12.97 27.79 -5.79
C GLY A 926 -13.50 26.38 -5.48
N ARG A 927 -13.54 25.99 -4.20
CA ARG A 927 -14.00 24.64 -3.80
C ARG A 927 -15.53 24.55 -3.72
N GLY A 928 -16.21 25.67 -3.50
CA GLY A 928 -17.66 25.72 -3.35
C GLY A 928 -18.10 25.39 -1.93
N TRP A 929 -18.80 24.26 -1.75
CA TRP A 929 -19.31 23.84 -0.44
C TRP A 929 -19.13 22.33 -0.24
N LEU A 930 -19.12 21.88 1.01
CA LEU A 930 -19.04 20.47 1.38
C LEU A 930 -19.98 20.16 2.55
N PRO A 931 -20.58 18.95 2.61
CA PRO A 931 -21.26 18.51 3.82
C PRO A 931 -20.24 18.12 4.90
N ASP A 932 -20.49 18.49 6.15
CA ASP A 932 -19.78 17.94 7.29
C ASP A 932 -20.27 16.52 7.63
N ALA A 933 -19.71 15.93 8.69
CA ALA A 933 -20.09 14.58 9.12
C ALA A 933 -21.54 14.44 9.62
N SER A 934 -22.21 15.54 9.96
CA SER A 934 -23.63 15.57 10.32
C SER A 934 -24.54 15.81 9.10
N GLY A 935 -23.96 16.09 7.93
CA GLY A 935 -24.68 16.47 6.73
C GLY A 935 -24.98 17.96 6.63
N ARG A 936 -24.47 18.79 7.55
CA ARG A 936 -24.62 20.25 7.48
C ARG A 936 -23.75 20.80 6.34
N VAL A 937 -24.30 21.71 5.56
CA VAL A 937 -23.58 22.38 4.47
C VAL A 937 -22.58 23.38 5.04
N VAL A 938 -21.32 23.25 4.64
CA VAL A 938 -20.21 24.14 4.98
C VAL A 938 -19.69 24.80 3.70
N PRO A 939 -19.89 26.12 3.52
CA PRO A 939 -19.24 26.87 2.46
C PRO A 939 -17.72 26.92 2.67
N ILE A 940 -16.95 26.67 1.61
CA ILE A 940 -15.49 26.75 1.63
C ILE A 940 -15.08 28.11 1.03
N ARG A 941 -14.71 29.03 1.92
CA ARG A 941 -14.45 30.44 1.63
C ARG A 941 -12.97 30.71 1.34
N HIS A 942 -12.09 29.88 1.85
CA HIS A 942 -10.64 30.07 1.77
C HIS A 942 -9.99 29.11 0.76
N GLY A 943 -8.92 29.57 0.12
CA GLY A 943 -8.01 28.71 -0.64
C GLY A 943 -6.87 28.18 0.24
N TRP A 944 -5.99 27.39 -0.36
CA TRP A 944 -4.81 26.88 0.37
C TRP A 944 -3.80 27.97 0.77
N PRO A 945 -3.58 29.04 -0.01
CA PRO A 945 -2.68 30.13 0.38
C PRO A 945 -3.13 30.89 1.63
N GLU A 946 -4.45 31.04 1.81
CA GLU A 946 -5.05 31.67 2.99
C GLU A 946 -5.09 30.71 4.18
N GLY A 947 -5.29 29.42 3.93
CA GLY A 947 -5.50 28.40 4.94
C GLY A 947 -6.97 28.26 5.32
N LEU A 948 -7.42 27.01 5.42
CA LEU A 948 -8.80 26.70 5.79
C LEU A 948 -9.06 26.93 7.28
N THR A 949 -10.27 27.37 7.62
CA THR A 949 -10.74 27.33 9.00
C THR A 949 -10.89 25.88 9.48
N PRO A 950 -10.88 25.62 10.80
CA PRO A 950 -11.15 24.29 11.34
C PRO A 950 -12.43 23.64 10.81
N GLU A 951 -13.51 24.41 10.68
CA GLU A 951 -14.79 23.93 10.17
C GLU A 951 -14.69 23.46 8.71
N GLU A 952 -14.08 24.28 7.85
CA GLU A 952 -13.86 23.97 6.43
C GLU A 952 -12.98 22.72 6.26
N LEU A 953 -11.87 22.64 7.00
CA LEU A 953 -10.94 21.52 6.92
C LEU A 953 -11.58 20.22 7.44
N PHE A 954 -12.33 20.28 8.53
CA PHE A 954 -13.02 19.12 9.10
C PHE A 954 -14.19 18.62 8.23
N ALA A 955 -14.89 19.52 7.52
CA ALA A 955 -15.85 19.10 6.49
C ALA A 955 -15.12 18.38 5.33
N GLN A 956 -13.98 18.90 4.90
CA GLN A 956 -13.23 18.32 3.79
C GLN A 956 -12.64 16.94 4.11
N VAL A 957 -12.09 16.73 5.31
CA VAL A 957 -11.57 15.41 5.73
C VAL A 957 -12.70 14.38 5.92
N ALA A 958 -13.90 14.80 6.34
CA ALA A 958 -15.07 13.91 6.40
C ALA A 958 -15.40 13.34 5.01
N VAL A 959 -15.48 14.22 4.01
CA VAL A 959 -15.74 13.83 2.61
C VAL A 959 -14.59 12.98 2.05
N ALA A 960 -13.34 13.36 2.31
CA ALA A 960 -12.16 12.62 1.84
C ALA A 960 -12.14 11.18 2.36
N ARG A 961 -12.39 10.99 3.67
CA ARG A 961 -12.42 9.66 4.29
C ARG A 961 -13.56 8.80 3.77
N THR A 962 -14.76 9.36 3.59
CA THR A 962 -15.89 8.64 3.01
C THR A 962 -15.55 8.11 1.62
N ARG A 963 -15.00 8.97 0.74
CA ARG A 963 -14.60 8.58 -0.63
C ARG A 963 -13.51 7.50 -0.65
N LEU A 964 -12.50 7.60 0.22
CA LEU A 964 -11.47 6.57 0.34
C LEU A 964 -12.06 5.21 0.76
N GLY A 965 -13.04 5.22 1.66
CA GLY A 965 -13.75 3.99 2.06
C GLY A 965 -14.59 3.39 0.93
N GLU A 966 -15.30 4.22 0.16
CA GLU A 966 -16.07 3.80 -1.02
C GLU A 966 -15.14 3.18 -2.08
N MET A 967 -14.04 3.87 -2.42
CA MET A 967 -13.04 3.39 -3.36
C MET A 967 -12.46 2.03 -2.96
N HIS A 968 -12.23 1.81 -1.65
CA HIS A 968 -11.75 0.51 -1.17
C HIS A 968 -12.78 -0.60 -1.35
N VAL A 969 -14.07 -0.32 -1.10
CA VAL A 969 -15.16 -1.29 -1.35
C VAL A 969 -15.25 -1.66 -2.84
N GLU A 970 -15.14 -0.68 -3.73
CA GLU A 970 -15.11 -0.89 -5.18
C GLU A 970 -13.89 -1.71 -5.61
N MET A 971 -12.71 -1.39 -5.08
CA MET A 971 -11.47 -2.10 -5.36
C MET A 971 -11.53 -3.56 -4.88
N ASP A 972 -12.08 -3.82 -3.69
CA ASP A 972 -12.29 -5.17 -3.17
C ASP A 972 -13.27 -5.98 -4.02
N ALA A 973 -14.34 -5.37 -4.51
CA ALA A 973 -15.27 -6.01 -5.45
C ALA A 973 -14.57 -6.38 -6.77
N ALA A 974 -13.72 -5.48 -7.29
CA ALA A 974 -12.91 -5.73 -8.47
C ALA A 974 -11.91 -6.88 -8.26
N PHE A 975 -11.25 -6.95 -7.11
CA PHE A 975 -10.36 -8.07 -6.73
C PHE A 975 -11.11 -9.40 -6.60
N ARG A 976 -12.36 -9.37 -6.14
CA ARG A 976 -13.24 -10.55 -6.11
C ARG A 976 -13.73 -10.96 -7.50
N GLY A 977 -13.47 -10.17 -8.54
CA GLY A 977 -13.87 -10.45 -9.92
C GLY A 977 -15.34 -10.17 -10.22
N GLU A 978 -16.02 -9.39 -9.37
CA GLU A 978 -17.41 -8.99 -9.58
C GLU A 978 -17.50 -8.08 -10.83
N GLY A 979 -18.41 -8.38 -11.77
CA GLY A 979 -18.66 -7.56 -12.97
C GLY A 979 -17.78 -7.83 -14.21
N ARG A 980 -16.97 -8.89 -14.25
CA ARG A 980 -16.02 -9.15 -15.36
C ARG A 980 -16.43 -10.29 -16.28
N GLN A 981 -15.83 -10.33 -17.48
CA GLN A 981 -16.07 -11.37 -18.49
C GLN A 981 -15.79 -12.75 -17.89
N ALA A 982 -16.87 -13.48 -17.61
CA ALA A 982 -16.79 -14.87 -17.24
C ALA A 982 -16.64 -15.71 -18.53
N PRO A 983 -16.07 -16.92 -18.45
CA PRO A 983 -16.04 -17.85 -19.58
C PRO A 983 -17.44 -17.95 -20.20
N MET A 984 -17.56 -17.95 -21.53
CA MET A 984 -18.89 -18.00 -22.19
C MET A 984 -19.27 -19.41 -22.64
N GLY A 985 -18.34 -20.37 -22.53
CA GLY A 985 -18.57 -21.76 -22.90
C GLY A 985 -19.69 -22.47 -22.14
N PHE A 986 -20.23 -23.50 -22.79
CA PHE A 986 -21.27 -24.38 -22.25
C PHE A 986 -20.74 -25.67 -21.62
N GLY A 987 -19.47 -26.00 -21.82
CA GLY A 987 -18.82 -27.15 -21.21
C GLY A 987 -18.84 -27.10 -19.68
N ALA A 988 -18.77 -28.26 -19.03
CA ALA A 988 -18.78 -28.40 -17.58
C ALA A 988 -17.76 -27.48 -16.87
N LEU A 989 -16.54 -27.35 -17.37
CA LEU A 989 -15.51 -26.50 -16.76
C LEU A 989 -15.88 -25.02 -16.84
N ALA A 990 -16.27 -24.53 -18.02
CA ALA A 990 -16.70 -23.14 -18.20
C ALA A 990 -17.93 -22.81 -17.31
N ARG A 991 -18.90 -23.72 -17.22
CA ARG A 991 -20.06 -23.58 -16.32
C ARG A 991 -19.64 -23.53 -14.85
N ALA A 992 -18.71 -24.38 -14.44
CA ALA A 992 -18.22 -24.42 -13.07
C ALA A 992 -17.47 -23.13 -12.69
N MET A 993 -16.67 -22.58 -13.59
CA MET A 993 -15.95 -21.31 -13.39
C MET A 993 -16.89 -20.11 -13.13
N ARG A 994 -18.16 -20.21 -13.53
CA ARG A 994 -19.21 -19.20 -13.27
C ARG A 994 -20.07 -19.49 -12.05
N ALA A 995 -19.98 -20.69 -11.48
CA ALA A 995 -20.92 -21.16 -10.47
C ALA A 995 -20.48 -20.74 -9.06
N THR A 996 -21.46 -20.48 -8.20
CA THR A 996 -21.25 -20.32 -6.76
C THR A 996 -20.92 -21.65 -6.08
N ASP A 997 -21.46 -22.76 -6.61
CA ASP A 997 -21.17 -24.13 -6.20
C ASP A 997 -20.62 -24.93 -7.39
N PRO A 998 -19.30 -24.86 -7.65
CA PRO A 998 -18.68 -25.56 -8.77
C PRO A 998 -18.69 -27.08 -8.60
N GLY A 999 -18.60 -27.60 -7.36
CA GLY A 999 -18.63 -29.03 -7.10
C GLY A 999 -19.92 -29.68 -7.61
N ALA A 1000 -21.05 -29.02 -7.40
CA ALA A 1000 -22.34 -29.48 -7.93
C ALA A 1000 -22.43 -29.48 -9.47
N ILE A 1001 -21.71 -28.59 -10.17
CA ILE A 1001 -21.65 -28.62 -11.64
C ILE A 1001 -20.92 -29.88 -12.10
N PHE A 1002 -19.75 -30.15 -11.54
CA PHE A 1002 -18.93 -31.31 -11.90
C PHE A 1002 -19.61 -32.63 -11.54
N ALA A 1003 -20.26 -32.72 -10.37
CA ALA A 1003 -20.99 -33.92 -9.98
C ALA A 1003 -22.16 -34.23 -10.93
N ARG A 1004 -22.89 -33.20 -11.40
CA ARG A 1004 -23.94 -33.37 -12.41
C ARG A 1004 -23.38 -33.78 -13.77
N ALA A 1005 -22.27 -33.17 -14.19
CA ALA A 1005 -21.57 -33.54 -15.42
C ALA A 1005 -21.11 -35.01 -15.36
N ALA A 1006 -20.56 -35.43 -14.23
CA ALA A 1006 -20.13 -36.81 -13.96
C ALA A 1006 -21.29 -37.81 -13.97
N ALA A 1007 -22.42 -37.48 -13.37
CA ALA A 1007 -23.62 -38.32 -13.39
C ALA A 1007 -24.21 -38.48 -14.80
N ALA A 1008 -24.06 -37.46 -15.65
CA ALA A 1008 -24.49 -37.48 -17.04
C ALA A 1008 -23.48 -38.13 -18.00
N GLY A 1009 -22.27 -38.47 -17.53
CA GLY A 1009 -21.18 -38.93 -18.39
C GLY A 1009 -20.73 -37.87 -19.41
N GLU A 1010 -20.81 -36.59 -19.02
CA GLU A 1010 -20.49 -35.46 -19.89
C GLU A 1010 -18.99 -35.45 -20.26
N VAL A 1011 -18.72 -35.15 -21.53
CA VAL A 1011 -17.37 -34.91 -22.06
C VAL A 1011 -17.30 -33.46 -22.50
N ASP A 1012 -16.53 -32.66 -21.78
CA ASP A 1012 -16.27 -31.27 -22.11
C ASP A 1012 -15.26 -31.20 -23.28
N PRO A 1013 -15.64 -30.61 -24.43
CA PRO A 1013 -14.74 -30.49 -25.58
C PRO A 1013 -13.61 -29.47 -25.36
N LEU A 1014 -13.65 -28.70 -24.25
CA LEU A 1014 -12.73 -27.60 -23.98
C LEU A 1014 -12.66 -26.64 -25.18
N ALA A 1015 -13.82 -26.23 -25.69
CA ALA A 1015 -13.91 -25.26 -26.80
C ALA A 1015 -13.76 -23.81 -26.33
N ASP A 1016 -13.99 -23.55 -25.04
CA ASP A 1016 -13.85 -22.24 -24.43
C ASP A 1016 -12.36 -21.93 -24.16
N PRO A 1017 -11.82 -20.79 -24.62
CA PRO A 1017 -10.41 -20.47 -24.49
C PRO A 1017 -9.89 -20.45 -23.05
N ASP A 1018 -10.69 -19.94 -22.10
CA ASP A 1018 -10.26 -19.85 -20.70
C ASP A 1018 -10.23 -21.23 -20.05
N SER A 1019 -11.18 -22.09 -20.41
CA SER A 1019 -11.18 -23.50 -20.02
C SER A 1019 -9.94 -24.22 -20.55
N ARG A 1020 -9.57 -24.01 -21.82
CA ARG A 1020 -8.34 -24.60 -22.41
C ARG A 1020 -7.08 -24.14 -21.71
N LEU A 1021 -6.95 -22.84 -21.48
CA LEU A 1021 -5.76 -22.26 -20.85
C LEU A 1021 -5.65 -22.66 -19.38
N PHE A 1022 -6.76 -22.75 -18.65
CA PHE A 1022 -6.78 -23.27 -17.28
C PHE A 1022 -6.25 -24.70 -17.20
N VAL A 1023 -6.55 -25.53 -18.19
CA VAL A 1023 -6.01 -26.91 -18.31
C VAL A 1023 -4.52 -26.91 -18.72
N GLY A 1024 -4.01 -25.84 -19.33
CA GLY A 1024 -2.65 -25.74 -19.87
C GLY A 1024 -2.53 -26.10 -21.36
N LEU A 1025 -3.66 -26.18 -22.08
CA LEU A 1025 -3.69 -26.46 -23.52
C LEU A 1025 -3.43 -25.19 -24.35
N ALA A 1026 -2.96 -25.39 -25.58
CA ALA A 1026 -2.87 -24.33 -26.58
C ALA A 1026 -4.27 -23.92 -27.09
N LEU A 1027 -4.39 -22.68 -27.55
CA LEU A 1027 -5.53 -22.26 -28.36
C LEU A 1027 -5.27 -22.68 -29.82
N GLU A 1028 -6.34 -23.10 -30.51
CA GLU A 1028 -6.31 -23.48 -31.92
C GLU A 1028 -6.35 -22.27 -32.86
#